data_AF-A0A3P9LEY5-F1
#
_entry.id   AF-A0A3P9LEY5-F1
#
_cell.length_a   1.000
_cell.length_b   1.000
_cell.length_c   1.000
_cell.angle_alpha   90.00
_cell.angle_beta   90.00
_cell.angle_gamma   90.00
#
_symmetry.space_group_name_H-M   'P 1'
#
loop_
_entity.id
_entity.type
_entity.pdbx_description
1 polymer ?
#
loop_
_entity_poly.entity_id
_entity_poly.type
_entity_poly.pdbx_seq_one_letter_code
_entity_poly.pdbx_strand_id
1 'polypeptide(L)'
;MAGRGLLAPLPLFLLLLLLEVLPEASGSGYLSGHRLRSRLQRDRHIRNVRPNIILILTDDQDIELGSMQAMNKTRHIMEKGGTHFLNAFSTTPMCCPSRSTILTGKYVHNHHTYTNNENCSSPSWQVHHEPHTFAVHLNNSGYRTAFFGKYLNEYNGSYVPPGWKEWVALVKNSRFYNYTLCRNGVREKHSGDYRKDYLTDIITNDSINYFRMSKRMYPHRPVMMVLSHVAPHGPEDSAPQYSSAFPNASQHITPSYNYAPNPDKHWILRYTGPMKPVHMQFTNMLQRRRMQTLLSVDDSVEKVYNMLLETGELDNTYIIYTSDHGYHIGQFGLVKGKSMPYEFDIRIPFYVRGPDVEQDAINPHIVLNVDLAPTLLDMAGLDIPAEMDGKSILKLLATDRPVNRFQLNRKSKTWRDSFLVERGKPPHKRTDGKEMAQEENFLPKNQRVKDLCQKAEYQSSCQQPGQKWQCVEDPTGKLRLYKCKGMAGLFAPRMQALMASSASQLSLTISSDGCSCGDTSLKTSILKKKGLLNKKKMKSIKTLSRKRSARSALYELGGDLYAVDLKETYRPGGLRNSSWTRNRWRIAGNEDDPEEFSGNGIAAKPTSSNNLTPPAGLKVTHRCSILMNATVKCDGGLYKSLQAWKDHKLHIEHEIETLQTKIKNLREVKGHLKKVRPEECQCNASSYLFKNKDMFGLKAAQMHSLRMPSKQKTQWLQKEQKRRKKLRKFLKRLQNNDTCSMPGLTCFTHDNHHWQTAPFWTMGPFCACTSANNNTYWCLRTINDTHNFLFCEFATGFLEYFDLNTDPYQLINAVSTLDRNALNSMHQQLMDLRGCKGHKQCNPEKGGKERDHFSEYRPVHRRKKPKVKKPSSKSLGKIWEGWVG
;
A
#
# COMPACT_ATOMS: atom_id res chain seq x y z
N MET A 1 -84.16 28.24 20.96
CA MET A 1 -84.93 27.01 21.29
C MET A 1 -83.90 26.00 21.79
N ALA A 2 -83.62 25.87 23.09
CA ALA A 2 -84.47 25.35 24.18
C ALA A 2 -84.68 23.81 24.06
N GLY A 3 -84.22 22.98 25.01
CA GLY A 3 -83.40 23.27 26.20
C GLY A 3 -83.05 22.02 27.06
N ARG A 4 -82.18 22.24 28.06
CA ARG A 4 -81.82 21.42 29.26
C ARG A 4 -82.17 19.91 29.32
N GLY A 5 -81.17 19.08 29.67
CA GLY A 5 -81.36 17.75 30.27
C GLY A 5 -80.04 17.12 30.74
N LEU A 6 -79.95 16.71 32.01
CA LEU A 6 -78.82 15.99 32.64
C LEU A 6 -79.35 14.72 33.30
N LEU A 7 -78.64 13.59 33.21
CA LEU A 7 -78.38 12.62 34.29
C LEU A 7 -77.57 11.39 33.80
N ALA A 8 -77.00 10.65 34.76
CA ALA A 8 -76.23 9.41 34.64
C ALA A 8 -76.86 8.36 35.61
N PRO A 9 -76.38 7.10 35.82
CA PRO A 9 -75.06 6.50 35.50
C PRO A 9 -75.07 5.02 35.01
N LEU A 10 -73.89 4.38 35.05
CA LEU A 10 -73.58 2.95 34.78
C LEU A 10 -74.03 2.01 35.93
N PRO A 11 -74.27 0.69 35.66
CA PRO A 11 -73.23 -0.37 35.70
C PRO A 11 -73.23 -1.29 34.45
N LEU A 12 -72.20 -2.04 34.02
CA LEU A 12 -71.08 -2.79 34.64
C LEU A 12 -71.44 -4.23 35.08
N PHE A 13 -71.09 -5.25 34.26
CA PHE A 13 -70.45 -6.54 34.64
C PHE A 13 -70.08 -7.43 33.43
N LEU A 14 -69.35 -8.54 33.66
CA LEU A 14 -68.70 -9.42 32.68
C LEU A 14 -69.42 -10.77 32.47
N LEU A 15 -69.36 -11.33 31.25
CA LEU A 15 -69.24 -12.77 30.94
C LEU A 15 -68.75 -12.88 29.47
N LEU A 16 -67.63 -13.50 29.05
CA LEU A 16 -66.97 -14.81 29.27
C LEU A 16 -67.47 -15.98 28.39
N LEU A 17 -66.58 -16.37 27.46
CA LEU A 17 -66.27 -17.72 26.93
C LEU A 17 -67.11 -18.38 25.80
N LEU A 18 -66.43 -18.51 24.64
CA LEU A 18 -66.19 -19.72 23.81
C LEU A 18 -67.33 -20.54 23.17
N LEU A 19 -67.21 -20.72 21.83
CA LEU A 19 -67.21 -21.95 20.99
C LEU A 19 -67.59 -21.52 19.54
N GLU A 20 -66.72 -21.72 18.53
CA GLU A 20 -66.75 -22.78 17.48
C GLU A 20 -68.01 -22.73 16.57
N VAL A 21 -67.98 -22.92 15.24
CA VAL A 21 -67.16 -23.79 14.35
C VAL A 21 -66.86 -23.09 12.98
N LEU A 22 -65.89 -23.59 12.20
CA LEU A 22 -65.45 -23.16 10.84
C LEU A 22 -66.23 -23.89 9.69
N PRO A 23 -66.32 -23.38 8.43
CA PRO A 23 -65.19 -23.51 7.47
C PRO A 23 -65.06 -22.46 6.32
N GLU A 24 -63.94 -22.59 5.60
CA GLU A 24 -63.66 -22.46 4.13
C GLU A 24 -64.75 -21.86 3.19
N ALA A 25 -64.48 -21.15 2.08
CA ALA A 25 -63.26 -20.77 1.33
C ALA A 25 -63.69 -19.76 0.21
N SER A 26 -62.86 -19.07 -0.61
CA SER A 26 -61.40 -18.85 -0.73
C SER A 26 -61.13 -17.60 -1.61
N GLY A 27 -59.90 -17.08 -1.66
CA GLY A 27 -59.55 -15.96 -2.56
C GLY A 27 -58.06 -15.58 -2.55
N SER A 28 -57.30 -16.00 -3.56
CA SER A 28 -55.82 -15.89 -3.56
C SER A 28 -55.27 -14.59 -4.16
N GLY A 29 -54.29 -13.98 -3.47
CA GLY A 29 -53.50 -12.85 -3.95
C GLY A 29 -52.02 -13.02 -3.58
N TYR A 30 -51.22 -13.63 -4.45
CA TYR A 30 -49.81 -13.94 -4.18
C TYR A 30 -48.89 -12.71 -4.19
N LEU A 31 -48.47 -12.25 -3.02
CA LEU A 31 -47.28 -11.40 -2.85
C LEU A 31 -46.07 -12.24 -2.41
N SER A 32 -45.33 -12.77 -3.39
CA SER A 32 -44.06 -13.46 -3.15
C SER A 32 -42.94 -12.45 -2.90
N GLY A 33 -42.27 -12.54 -1.74
CA GLY A 33 -41.14 -11.63 -1.43
C GLY A 33 -40.53 -11.77 -0.02
N HIS A 34 -41.29 -12.21 0.98
CA HIS A 34 -40.74 -12.39 2.33
C HIS A 34 -39.79 -13.58 2.42
N ARG A 35 -38.48 -13.30 2.44
CA ARG A 35 -37.44 -14.23 2.91
C ARG A 35 -37.82 -14.74 4.31
N LEU A 36 -37.72 -16.05 4.54
CA LEU A 36 -37.94 -16.63 5.88
C LEU A 36 -36.94 -16.02 6.89
N ARG A 37 -37.43 -15.12 7.74
CA ARG A 37 -36.74 -14.76 8.99
C ARG A 37 -36.57 -16.02 9.84
N SER A 38 -35.41 -16.16 10.47
CA SER A 38 -35.13 -17.29 11.37
C SER A 38 -36.17 -17.35 12.49
N ARG A 39 -36.46 -18.55 13.00
CA ARG A 39 -37.44 -18.72 14.10
C ARG A 39 -37.04 -17.90 15.35
N LEU A 40 -35.73 -17.77 15.58
CA LEU A 40 -35.11 -16.96 16.64
C LEU A 40 -35.35 -15.44 16.49
N GLN A 41 -35.37 -14.90 15.27
CA GLN A 41 -35.80 -13.49 15.05
C GLN A 41 -37.27 -13.29 15.42
N ARG A 42 -38.10 -14.36 15.36
CA ARG A 42 -39.49 -14.35 15.83
C ARG A 42 -39.56 -14.40 17.35
N ASP A 43 -38.79 -15.27 18.00
CA ASP A 43 -38.77 -15.40 19.46
C ASP A 43 -38.23 -14.13 20.17
N ARG A 44 -37.23 -13.45 19.59
CA ARG A 44 -36.80 -12.12 20.07
C ARG A 44 -37.89 -11.06 19.88
N HIS A 45 -38.68 -11.14 18.81
CA HIS A 45 -39.82 -10.26 18.57
C HIS A 45 -40.98 -10.48 19.56
N ILE A 46 -41.12 -11.70 20.11
CA ILE A 46 -42.08 -12.01 21.18
C ILE A 46 -41.66 -11.37 22.52
N ARG A 47 -40.35 -11.12 22.74
CA ARG A 47 -39.83 -10.44 23.94
C ARG A 47 -39.65 -8.93 23.80
N ASN A 48 -39.79 -8.36 22.59
CA ASN A 48 -39.65 -6.93 22.26
C ASN A 48 -38.35 -6.19 22.65
N VAL A 49 -37.41 -6.81 23.37
CA VAL A 49 -36.12 -6.20 23.72
C VAL A 49 -35.11 -6.41 22.58
N ARG A 50 -34.53 -5.31 22.09
CA ARG A 50 -33.34 -5.34 21.22
C ARG A 50 -32.07 -5.32 22.09
N PRO A 51 -31.00 -6.05 21.71
CA PRO A 51 -29.78 -6.11 22.50
C PRO A 51 -28.94 -4.84 22.37
N ASN A 52 -28.15 -4.52 23.40
CA ASN A 52 -27.08 -3.53 23.29
C ASN A 52 -25.91 -4.11 22.47
N ILE A 53 -25.08 -3.25 21.90
CA ILE A 53 -23.94 -3.67 21.07
C ILE A 53 -22.71 -2.80 21.38
N ILE A 54 -21.62 -3.43 21.80
CA ILE A 54 -20.35 -2.77 22.14
C ILE A 54 -19.28 -3.31 21.20
N LEU A 55 -18.66 -2.42 20.42
CA LEU A 55 -17.52 -2.72 19.57
C LEU A 55 -16.26 -2.12 20.19
N ILE A 56 -15.38 -2.98 20.72
CA ILE A 56 -14.06 -2.61 21.21
C ILE A 56 -13.07 -2.83 20.06
N LEU A 57 -12.41 -1.76 19.65
CA LEU A 57 -11.54 -1.71 18.48
C LEU A 57 -10.16 -1.18 18.87
N THR A 58 -9.11 -1.96 18.65
CA THR A 58 -7.71 -1.53 18.82
C THR A 58 -7.16 -0.91 17.54
N ASP A 59 -5.89 -0.47 17.57
CA ASP A 59 -5.22 0.22 16.47
C ASP A 59 -3.81 -0.34 16.28
N ASP A 60 -3.51 -0.97 15.13
CA ASP A 60 -2.25 -1.69 14.87
C ASP A 60 -2.01 -2.94 15.78
N GLN A 61 -3.02 -3.77 16.10
CA GLN A 61 -2.83 -4.97 16.93
C GLN A 61 -2.76 -6.26 16.11
N ASP A 62 -1.60 -6.91 16.15
CA ASP A 62 -1.36 -8.25 15.61
C ASP A 62 -2.03 -9.35 16.47
N ILE A 63 -2.08 -10.57 15.90
CA ILE A 63 -2.24 -11.81 16.68
C ILE A 63 -0.99 -12.71 16.57
N GLU A 64 -0.33 -12.74 15.40
CA GLU A 64 0.84 -13.57 15.11
C GLU A 64 2.10 -13.25 15.95
N LEU A 65 2.29 -12.01 16.39
CA LEU A 65 3.47 -11.60 17.18
C LEU A 65 3.20 -11.62 18.69
N GLY A 66 2.08 -12.22 19.10
CA GLY A 66 1.73 -12.48 20.49
C GLY A 66 1.09 -11.31 21.23
N SER A 67 0.63 -10.24 20.57
CA SER A 67 -0.01 -9.10 21.27
C SER A 67 -1.17 -9.50 22.20
N MET A 68 -1.98 -10.52 21.85
CA MET A 68 -3.04 -11.02 22.74
C MET A 68 -2.51 -11.73 24.00
N GLN A 69 -1.25 -12.18 24.04
CA GLN A 69 -0.66 -12.80 25.23
C GLN A 69 -0.52 -11.82 26.41
N ALA A 70 -0.47 -10.51 26.12
CA ALA A 70 -0.48 -9.46 27.14
C ALA A 70 -1.86 -9.24 27.77
N MET A 71 -2.94 -9.70 27.13
CA MET A 71 -4.32 -9.34 27.46
C MET A 71 -5.06 -10.51 28.08
N ASN A 72 -4.69 -10.83 29.33
CA ASN A 72 -5.19 -12.00 30.04
C ASN A 72 -6.65 -11.82 30.50
N LYS A 73 -7.04 -10.62 30.95
CA LYS A 73 -8.41 -10.33 31.40
C LYS A 73 -9.38 -10.43 30.23
N THR A 74 -9.04 -9.78 29.12
CA THR A 74 -9.81 -9.77 27.86
C THR A 74 -10.03 -11.18 27.35
N ARG A 75 -8.97 -11.98 27.21
CA ARG A 75 -9.09 -13.39 26.81
C ARG A 75 -10.03 -14.16 27.73
N HIS A 76 -9.79 -14.10 29.05
CA HIS A 76 -10.61 -14.79 30.04
C HIS A 76 -12.10 -14.41 30.00
N ILE A 77 -12.41 -13.12 29.83
CA ILE A 77 -13.78 -12.58 29.77
C ILE A 77 -14.48 -12.96 28.46
N MET A 78 -13.76 -12.94 27.34
CA MET A 78 -14.32 -13.12 25.99
C MET A 78 -14.37 -14.59 25.55
N GLU A 79 -13.42 -15.42 25.98
CA GLU A 79 -13.36 -16.86 25.68
C GLU A 79 -14.40 -17.61 26.52
N LYS A 80 -14.33 -17.53 27.86
CA LYS A 80 -15.25 -18.28 28.77
C LYS A 80 -16.74 -18.02 28.58
N GLY A 81 -17.11 -16.88 28.01
CA GLY A 81 -18.50 -16.47 27.81
C GLY A 81 -18.85 -16.14 26.37
N GLY A 82 -18.04 -16.58 25.40
CA GLY A 82 -18.21 -16.24 24.00
C GLY A 82 -17.45 -17.15 23.05
N THR A 83 -17.37 -16.70 21.80
CA THR A 83 -16.76 -17.42 20.68
C THR A 83 -15.52 -16.66 20.18
N HIS A 84 -14.39 -17.36 20.07
CA HIS A 84 -13.16 -16.90 19.42
C HIS A 84 -13.12 -17.35 17.96
N PHE A 85 -12.82 -16.46 17.01
CA PHE A 85 -12.63 -16.81 15.59
C PHE A 85 -11.14 -16.92 15.25
N LEU A 86 -10.69 -18.13 14.90
CA LEU A 86 -9.29 -18.39 14.55
C LEU A 86 -8.85 -17.66 13.26
N ASN A 87 -9.78 -17.48 12.33
CA ASN A 87 -9.52 -17.06 10.96
C ASN A 87 -10.13 -15.68 10.69
N ALA A 88 -9.73 -14.70 11.50
CA ALA A 88 -10.17 -13.32 11.37
C ALA A 88 -9.13 -12.41 10.72
N PHE A 89 -9.57 -11.61 9.73
CA PHE A 89 -8.67 -10.83 8.89
C PHE A 89 -9.17 -9.42 8.58
N SER A 90 -8.21 -8.51 8.41
CA SER A 90 -8.41 -7.21 7.79
C SER A 90 -8.21 -7.32 6.28
N THR A 91 -9.20 -6.88 5.51
CA THR A 91 -9.15 -6.81 4.04
C THR A 91 -8.16 -5.77 3.53
N THR A 92 -7.61 -4.91 4.39
CA THR A 92 -6.59 -3.93 4.02
C THR A 92 -5.70 -3.53 5.22
N PRO A 93 -4.37 -3.77 5.17
CA PRO A 93 -3.45 -3.53 6.29
C PRO A 93 -3.05 -2.05 6.45
N MET A 94 -4.04 -1.16 6.55
CA MET A 94 -3.90 0.29 6.69
C MET A 94 -5.09 0.91 7.46
N CYS A 95 -4.84 1.72 8.49
CA CYS A 95 -5.88 2.16 9.43
C CYS A 95 -7.09 2.84 8.79
N CYS A 96 -6.91 3.92 8.02
CA CYS A 96 -8.05 4.68 7.49
C CYS A 96 -8.82 3.95 6.39
N PRO A 97 -8.15 3.21 5.47
CA PRO A 97 -8.82 2.22 4.62
C PRO A 97 -9.65 1.21 5.42
N SER A 98 -9.05 0.50 6.39
CA SER A 98 -9.75 -0.54 7.17
C SER A 98 -10.92 0.03 8.00
N ARG A 99 -10.72 1.16 8.67
CA ARG A 99 -11.79 1.84 9.43
C ARG A 99 -12.91 2.34 8.52
N SER A 100 -12.61 2.73 7.28
CA SER A 100 -13.65 3.01 6.26
C SER A 100 -14.43 1.73 5.90
N THR A 101 -13.75 0.60 5.73
CA THR A 101 -14.37 -0.73 5.53
C THR A 101 -15.28 -1.12 6.70
N ILE A 102 -14.80 -1.02 7.95
CA ILE A 102 -15.56 -1.32 9.18
C ILE A 102 -16.82 -0.45 9.29
N LEU A 103 -16.72 0.84 8.98
CA LEU A 103 -17.84 1.80 9.08
C LEU A 103 -18.90 1.60 7.99
N THR A 104 -18.50 1.23 6.77
CA THR A 104 -19.38 1.18 5.59
C THR A 104 -19.80 -0.22 5.15
N GLY A 105 -19.11 -1.27 5.61
CA GLY A 105 -19.30 -2.63 5.15
C GLY A 105 -18.85 -2.86 3.70
N LYS A 106 -17.93 -2.05 3.17
CA LYS A 106 -17.48 -2.10 1.76
C LYS A 106 -15.96 -2.28 1.62
N TYR A 107 -15.52 -2.91 0.54
CA TYR A 107 -14.10 -3.03 0.19
C TYR A 107 -13.49 -1.69 -0.27
N VAL A 108 -12.16 -1.62 -0.28
CA VAL A 108 -11.41 -0.38 -0.59
C VAL A 108 -11.62 0.07 -2.03
N HIS A 109 -11.76 -0.87 -2.97
CA HIS A 109 -12.14 -0.56 -4.35
C HIS A 109 -13.55 0.03 -4.49
N ASN A 110 -14.42 -0.09 -3.49
CA ASN A 110 -15.80 0.42 -3.49
C ASN A 110 -16.02 1.72 -2.68
N HIS A 111 -15.26 1.98 -1.61
CA HIS A 111 -15.28 3.28 -0.90
C HIS A 111 -14.09 4.21 -1.22
N HIS A 112 -13.17 3.76 -2.08
CA HIS A 112 -12.05 4.54 -2.65
C HIS A 112 -11.11 5.22 -1.63
N THR A 113 -11.05 4.75 -0.37
CA THR A 113 -10.12 5.26 0.66
C THR A 113 -8.85 4.45 0.63
N TYR A 114 -7.96 4.74 -0.31
CA TYR A 114 -6.77 3.92 -0.58
C TYR A 114 -5.57 4.15 0.37
N THR A 115 -5.53 5.25 1.13
CA THR A 115 -4.43 5.56 2.07
C THR A 115 -4.91 6.41 3.26
N ASN A 116 -4.12 6.44 4.33
CA ASN A 116 -4.37 7.30 5.51
C ASN A 116 -4.38 8.82 5.22
N ASN A 117 -4.02 9.27 4.01
CA ASN A 117 -3.95 10.70 3.63
C ASN A 117 -4.88 11.05 2.45
N GLU A 118 -5.64 10.10 1.91
CA GLU A 118 -6.40 10.29 0.67
C GLU A 118 -7.76 9.59 0.70
N ASN A 119 -8.80 10.36 0.37
CA ASN A 119 -10.22 10.17 0.70
C ASN A 119 -10.55 10.01 2.20
N CYS A 120 -9.60 9.59 3.03
CA CYS A 120 -9.69 9.52 4.49
C CYS A 120 -10.31 10.80 5.08
N SER A 121 -11.49 10.68 5.71
CA SER A 121 -12.27 11.80 6.27
C SER A 121 -12.42 13.02 5.34
N SER A 122 -12.37 12.83 4.01
CA SER A 122 -12.41 13.93 3.06
C SER A 122 -13.84 14.46 2.86
N PRO A 123 -14.03 15.71 2.37
CA PRO A 123 -15.35 16.21 2.00
C PRO A 123 -16.12 15.34 0.99
N SER A 124 -15.41 14.55 0.17
CA SER A 124 -16.06 13.57 -0.70
C SER A 124 -16.56 12.36 0.08
N TRP A 125 -15.78 11.88 1.06
CA TRP A 125 -16.14 10.74 1.91
C TRP A 125 -17.26 11.10 2.91
N GLN A 126 -17.23 12.31 3.45
CA GLN A 126 -18.30 12.91 4.27
C GLN A 126 -19.65 12.95 3.54
N VAL A 127 -19.67 13.35 2.26
CA VAL A 127 -20.93 13.44 1.50
C VAL A 127 -21.45 12.08 1.03
N HIS A 128 -20.57 11.14 0.64
CA HIS A 128 -21.00 9.90 -0.02
C HIS A 128 -21.02 8.66 0.89
N HIS A 129 -20.22 8.63 1.96
CA HIS A 129 -20.02 7.42 2.78
C HIS A 129 -20.49 7.57 4.23
N GLU A 130 -20.26 8.71 4.91
CA GLU A 130 -20.75 8.90 6.29
C GLU A 130 -22.27 8.66 6.48
N PRO A 131 -23.16 9.15 5.59
CA PRO A 131 -24.61 8.93 5.70
C PRO A 131 -25.04 7.46 5.56
N HIS A 132 -24.17 6.60 5.02
CA HIS A 132 -24.41 5.19 4.72
C HIS A 132 -23.58 4.26 5.64
N THR A 133 -23.13 4.77 6.79
CA THR A 133 -22.43 3.97 7.81
C THR A 133 -23.41 3.23 8.71
N PHE A 134 -22.97 2.11 9.31
CA PHE A 134 -23.82 1.33 10.23
C PHE A 134 -24.41 2.20 11.36
N ALA A 135 -23.67 3.23 11.82
CA ALA A 135 -24.08 4.12 12.89
C ALA A 135 -25.33 4.93 12.54
N VAL A 136 -25.44 5.42 11.30
CA VAL A 136 -26.62 6.15 10.82
C VAL A 136 -27.83 5.22 10.78
N HIS A 137 -27.68 4.02 10.24
CA HIS A 137 -28.75 3.01 10.21
C HIS A 137 -29.24 2.64 11.63
N LEU A 138 -28.32 2.40 12.58
CA LEU A 138 -28.67 2.11 13.97
C LEU A 138 -29.36 3.28 14.67
N ASN A 139 -28.79 4.50 14.59
CA ASN A 139 -29.39 5.73 15.16
C ASN A 139 -30.82 5.96 14.62
N ASN A 140 -31.02 5.78 13.31
CA ASN A 140 -32.32 5.97 12.68
C ASN A 140 -33.34 4.90 13.12
N SER A 141 -32.88 3.72 13.53
CA SER A 141 -33.73 2.67 14.10
C SER A 141 -34.11 2.87 15.58
N GLY A 142 -33.57 3.91 16.24
CA GLY A 142 -33.85 4.26 17.63
C GLY A 142 -32.76 3.90 18.66
N TYR A 143 -31.63 3.31 18.24
CA TYR A 143 -30.49 3.05 19.13
C TYR A 143 -29.89 4.35 19.68
N ARG A 144 -29.39 4.29 20.92
CA ARG A 144 -28.54 5.35 21.49
C ARG A 144 -27.08 5.06 21.13
N THR A 145 -26.59 5.73 20.10
CA THR A 145 -25.27 5.52 19.48
C THR A 145 -24.19 6.41 20.09
N ALA A 146 -23.00 5.86 20.39
CA ALA A 146 -21.86 6.63 20.89
C ALA A 146 -20.51 6.17 20.31
N PHE A 147 -19.56 7.10 20.18
CA PHE A 147 -18.22 6.82 19.67
C PHE A 147 -17.14 7.47 20.54
N PHE A 148 -16.16 6.68 20.96
CA PHE A 148 -15.05 7.11 21.82
C PHE A 148 -13.71 6.71 21.16
N GLY A 149 -12.79 7.67 20.99
CA GLY A 149 -11.43 7.42 20.51
C GLY A 149 -11.18 7.68 19.01
N LYS A 150 -10.43 6.80 18.32
CA LYS A 150 -9.90 7.06 16.97
C LYS A 150 -10.91 6.79 15.84
N TYR A 151 -11.46 7.86 15.26
CA TYR A 151 -12.29 7.75 14.05
C TYR A 151 -11.46 7.46 12.78
N LEU A 152 -10.91 8.51 12.14
CA LEU A 152 -10.14 8.42 10.89
C LEU A 152 -8.95 9.38 10.91
N ASN A 153 -7.82 9.00 10.28
CA ASN A 153 -6.53 9.70 10.41
C ASN A 153 -6.50 11.19 10.04
N GLU A 154 -7.37 11.66 9.15
CA GLU A 154 -7.46 13.08 8.73
C GLU A 154 -8.72 13.77 9.31
N TYR A 155 -9.43 13.13 10.24
CA TYR A 155 -10.55 13.76 10.96
C TYR A 155 -10.06 14.98 11.73
N ASN A 156 -10.74 16.10 11.53
CA ASN A 156 -10.23 17.44 11.87
C ASN A 156 -10.88 18.05 13.13
N GLY A 157 -11.90 17.41 13.71
CA GLY A 157 -12.66 17.94 14.83
C GLY A 157 -13.47 19.21 14.50
N SER A 158 -14.00 19.36 13.28
CA SER A 158 -14.83 20.53 12.90
C SER A 158 -16.34 20.25 12.81
N TYR A 159 -16.76 19.01 13.05
CA TYR A 159 -18.15 18.55 12.98
C TYR A 159 -18.27 17.20 13.69
N VAL A 160 -19.48 16.82 14.09
CA VAL A 160 -19.82 15.44 14.51
C VAL A 160 -20.34 14.69 13.27
N PRO A 161 -19.77 13.53 12.89
CA PRO A 161 -20.31 12.73 11.80
C PRO A 161 -21.75 12.28 12.09
N PRO A 162 -22.60 12.10 11.06
CA PRO A 162 -23.98 11.66 11.25
C PRO A 162 -24.05 10.27 11.90
N GLY A 163 -25.12 10.01 12.64
CA GLY A 163 -25.40 8.72 13.24
C GLY A 163 -24.89 8.52 14.68
N TRP A 164 -24.29 9.53 15.30
CA TRP A 164 -23.82 9.47 16.70
C TRP A 164 -24.62 10.43 17.61
N LYS A 165 -24.97 9.97 18.82
CA LYS A 165 -25.61 10.78 19.87
C LYS A 165 -24.63 11.30 20.93
N GLU A 166 -23.53 10.58 21.14
CA GLU A 166 -22.37 11.03 21.91
C GLU A 166 -21.12 10.79 21.07
N TRP A 167 -20.21 11.77 21.07
CA TRP A 167 -19.05 11.79 20.18
C TRP A 167 -17.84 12.34 20.92
N VAL A 168 -16.86 11.49 21.20
CA VAL A 168 -15.60 11.84 21.88
C VAL A 168 -14.44 11.33 21.02
N ALA A 169 -14.18 12.00 19.89
CA ALA A 169 -13.26 11.50 18.87
C ALA A 169 -11.91 12.22 18.82
N LEU A 170 -10.83 11.46 18.66
CA LEU A 170 -9.46 11.96 18.55
C LEU A 170 -9.24 12.74 17.25
N VAL A 171 -8.68 13.95 17.35
CA VAL A 171 -8.36 14.79 16.19
C VAL A 171 -7.04 14.35 15.55
N LYS A 172 -7.13 13.81 14.33
CA LYS A 172 -6.06 13.29 13.45
C LYS A 172 -5.41 11.98 13.91
N ASN A 173 -4.19 12.04 14.45
CA ASN A 173 -3.31 10.88 14.62
C ASN A 173 -3.38 10.31 16.04
N SER A 174 -3.27 8.97 16.13
CA SER A 174 -3.11 8.20 17.36
C SER A 174 -2.04 8.79 18.28
N ARG A 175 -2.39 9.02 19.55
CA ARG A 175 -1.54 9.53 20.65
C ARG A 175 -2.14 9.12 21.99
N PHE A 176 -1.32 8.88 23.00
CA PHE A 176 -1.76 8.65 24.38
C PHE A 176 -1.78 9.92 25.25
N TYR A 177 -0.98 10.92 24.86
CA TYR A 177 -0.77 12.21 25.55
C TYR A 177 -0.64 13.35 24.54
N ASN A 178 -0.80 14.60 24.99
CA ASN A 178 -0.61 15.82 24.21
C ASN A 178 -1.42 15.84 22.90
N TYR A 179 -2.75 15.72 23.01
CA TYR A 179 -3.68 15.59 21.88
C TYR A 179 -4.87 16.56 21.98
N THR A 180 -5.85 16.37 21.11
CA THR A 180 -7.10 17.14 21.09
C THR A 180 -8.24 16.18 20.77
N LEU A 181 -9.29 16.20 21.59
CA LEU A 181 -10.55 15.51 21.33
C LEU A 181 -11.53 16.46 20.68
N CYS A 182 -12.51 15.90 19.97
CA CYS A 182 -13.74 16.58 19.63
C CYS A 182 -14.87 15.94 20.45
N ARG A 183 -15.34 16.64 21.49
CA ARG A 183 -16.49 16.26 22.30
C ARG A 183 -17.74 16.97 21.77
N ASN A 184 -18.66 16.22 21.18
CA ASN A 184 -19.93 16.71 20.63
C ASN A 184 -19.81 17.99 19.76
N GLY A 185 -18.71 18.13 19.02
CA GLY A 185 -18.42 19.27 18.13
C GLY A 185 -17.47 20.33 18.71
N VAL A 186 -17.33 20.39 20.03
CA VAL A 186 -16.36 21.24 20.74
C VAL A 186 -14.98 20.57 20.69
N ARG A 187 -13.87 21.34 20.70
CA ARG A 187 -12.50 20.80 20.72
C ARG A 187 -11.82 21.01 22.07
N GLU A 188 -11.52 19.91 22.74
CA GLU A 188 -10.88 19.86 24.06
C GLU A 188 -9.40 19.50 23.91
N LYS A 189 -8.50 20.19 24.60
CA LYS A 189 -7.06 19.90 24.57
C LYS A 189 -6.63 19.17 25.84
N HIS A 190 -5.86 18.11 25.66
CA HIS A 190 -5.29 17.30 26.74
C HIS A 190 -3.77 17.45 26.78
N SER A 191 -3.19 17.46 27.99
CA SER A 191 -1.77 17.66 28.24
C SER A 191 -1.03 16.31 28.41
N GLY A 192 -0.08 16.23 29.35
CA GLY A 192 0.71 15.04 29.66
C GLY A 192 0.49 14.45 31.06
N ASP A 193 -0.47 14.95 31.84
CA ASP A 193 -0.75 14.41 33.19
C ASP A 193 -1.49 13.07 33.07
N TYR A 194 -0.81 11.95 33.36
CA TYR A 194 -1.40 10.62 33.36
C TYR A 194 -2.74 10.52 34.12
N ARG A 195 -2.87 11.21 35.27
CA ARG A 195 -4.08 11.12 36.11
C ARG A 195 -5.32 11.79 35.48
N LYS A 196 -5.16 12.54 34.38
CA LYS A 196 -6.23 13.33 33.75
C LYS A 196 -6.34 13.12 32.24
N ASP A 197 -5.20 12.93 31.57
CA ASP A 197 -5.05 13.05 30.11
C ASP A 197 -4.74 11.73 29.40
N TYR A 198 -4.58 10.60 30.10
CA TYR A 198 -4.27 9.33 29.42
C TYR A 198 -5.48 8.83 28.63
N LEU A 199 -5.36 8.82 27.30
CA LEU A 199 -6.49 8.66 26.39
C LEU A 199 -7.29 7.36 26.60
N THR A 200 -6.62 6.27 26.94
CA THR A 200 -7.28 4.96 27.15
C THR A 200 -8.25 5.00 28.34
N ASP A 201 -7.88 5.64 29.45
CA ASP A 201 -8.77 5.77 30.61
C ASP A 201 -9.91 6.78 30.35
N ILE A 202 -9.67 7.88 29.62
CA ILE A 202 -10.75 8.79 29.20
C ILE A 202 -11.80 8.05 28.33
N ILE A 203 -11.36 7.31 27.30
CA ILE A 203 -12.26 6.50 26.45
C ILE A 203 -13.08 5.52 27.30
N THR A 204 -12.42 4.86 28.25
CA THR A 204 -13.06 3.88 29.13
C THR A 204 -14.12 4.52 30.02
N ASN A 205 -13.72 5.55 30.77
CA ASN A 205 -14.57 6.21 31.76
C ASN A 205 -15.76 6.92 31.11
N ASP A 206 -15.55 7.63 29.99
CA ASP A 206 -16.63 8.31 29.28
C ASP A 206 -17.64 7.31 28.69
N SER A 207 -17.19 6.15 28.20
CA SER A 207 -18.10 5.12 27.68
C SER A 207 -18.95 4.46 28.79
N ILE A 208 -18.35 4.19 29.95
CA ILE A 208 -19.03 3.67 31.15
C ILE A 208 -20.03 4.67 31.69
N ASN A 209 -19.64 5.95 31.79
CA ASN A 209 -20.52 7.04 32.21
C ASN A 209 -21.69 7.20 31.24
N TYR A 210 -21.43 7.18 29.92
CA TYR A 210 -22.48 7.24 28.90
C TYR A 210 -23.44 6.05 29.00
N PHE A 211 -22.95 4.82 29.15
CA PHE A 211 -23.82 3.63 29.23
C PHE A 211 -24.72 3.68 30.47
N ARG A 212 -24.16 3.91 31.66
CA ARG A 212 -24.91 4.05 32.92
C ARG A 212 -25.95 5.18 32.83
N MET A 213 -25.56 6.35 32.33
CA MET A 213 -26.46 7.50 32.14
C MET A 213 -27.55 7.22 31.10
N SER A 214 -27.20 6.56 29.99
CA SER A 214 -28.12 6.16 28.92
C SER A 214 -29.19 5.20 29.42
N LYS A 215 -28.80 4.18 30.20
CA LYS A 215 -29.74 3.23 30.81
C LYS A 215 -30.58 3.85 31.90
N ARG A 216 -30.03 4.74 32.74
CA ARG A 216 -30.79 5.49 33.74
C ARG A 216 -31.87 6.38 33.13
N MET A 217 -31.60 7.07 32.02
CA MET A 217 -32.58 7.95 31.37
C MET A 217 -33.51 7.23 30.38
N TYR A 218 -33.07 6.12 29.77
CA TYR A 218 -33.82 5.42 28.73
C TYR A 218 -33.69 3.88 28.85
N PRO A 219 -34.22 3.24 29.91
CA PRO A 219 -33.97 1.82 30.20
C PRO A 219 -34.22 0.89 28.99
N HIS A 220 -35.37 1.07 28.32
CA HIS A 220 -35.81 0.25 27.19
C HIS A 220 -35.16 0.62 25.84
N ARG A 221 -34.30 1.65 25.77
CA ARG A 221 -33.57 1.95 24.51
C ARG A 221 -32.24 1.22 24.48
N PRO A 222 -31.95 0.44 23.42
CA PRO A 222 -30.68 -0.26 23.32
C PRO A 222 -29.54 0.73 23.04
N VAL A 223 -28.39 0.45 23.64
CA VAL A 223 -27.16 1.24 23.43
C VAL A 223 -26.33 0.58 22.32
N MET A 224 -25.75 1.39 21.43
CA MET A 224 -24.62 0.94 20.63
C MET A 224 -23.43 1.87 20.86
N MET A 225 -22.27 1.32 21.20
CA MET A 225 -21.07 2.15 21.37
C MET A 225 -19.81 1.52 20.79
N VAL A 226 -18.93 2.38 20.27
CA VAL A 226 -17.60 2.02 19.78
C VAL A 226 -16.54 2.58 20.72
N LEU A 227 -15.73 1.69 21.31
CA LEU A 227 -14.53 2.02 22.07
C LEU A 227 -13.32 1.79 21.16
N SER A 228 -12.93 2.83 20.41
CA SER A 228 -11.83 2.77 19.46
C SER A 228 -10.52 3.25 20.11
N HIS A 229 -9.90 2.39 20.89
CA HIS A 229 -8.60 2.65 21.51
C HIS A 229 -7.49 2.89 20.47
N VAL A 230 -6.43 3.58 20.89
CA VAL A 230 -5.24 3.86 20.07
C VAL A 230 -4.09 2.87 20.31
N ALA A 231 -4.20 2.00 21.32
CA ALA A 231 -3.18 0.98 21.54
C ALA A 231 -3.33 -0.18 20.54
N PRO A 232 -2.23 -0.82 20.10
CA PRO A 232 -0.82 -0.51 20.38
C PRO A 232 -0.11 0.33 19.27
N HIS A 233 -0.78 1.31 18.67
CA HIS A 233 -0.19 2.23 17.67
C HIS A 233 0.77 3.25 18.31
N GLY A 234 1.90 3.53 17.66
CA GLY A 234 2.89 4.49 18.16
C GLY A 234 2.47 5.98 18.15
N PRO A 235 3.07 6.84 18.99
CA PRO A 235 4.16 6.55 19.93
C PRO A 235 3.68 5.69 21.10
N GLU A 236 4.46 4.68 21.42
CA GLU A 236 4.06 3.56 22.28
C GLU A 236 4.26 3.92 23.77
N ASP A 237 3.51 4.93 24.24
CA ASP A 237 3.59 5.52 25.58
C ASP A 237 2.55 4.91 26.53
N SER A 238 2.96 3.92 27.33
CA SER A 238 2.06 3.23 28.27
C SER A 238 1.65 4.09 29.48
N ALA A 239 0.66 3.62 30.21
CA ALA A 239 0.41 4.06 31.58
C ALA A 239 1.65 3.78 32.48
N PRO A 240 1.99 4.64 33.46
CA PRO A 240 3.21 4.50 34.27
C PRO A 240 3.34 3.16 35.01
N GLN A 241 2.25 2.62 35.54
CA GLN A 241 2.22 1.35 36.27
C GLN A 241 2.60 0.13 35.41
N TYR A 242 2.59 0.25 34.08
CA TYR A 242 2.97 -0.82 33.16
C TYR A 242 4.35 -0.64 32.52
N SER A 243 5.07 0.46 32.82
CA SER A 243 6.39 0.77 32.25
C SER A 243 7.47 -0.30 32.48
N SER A 244 7.32 -1.11 33.53
CA SER A 244 8.21 -2.24 33.88
C SER A 244 7.77 -3.61 33.35
N ALA A 245 6.56 -3.73 32.81
CA ALA A 245 6.00 -5.03 32.42
C ALA A 245 6.69 -5.64 31.18
N PHE A 246 6.62 -6.97 31.05
CA PHE A 246 7.21 -7.77 29.95
C PHE A 246 8.71 -7.54 29.68
N PRO A 247 9.60 -7.63 30.69
CA PRO A 247 11.05 -7.46 30.47
C PRO A 247 11.60 -8.43 29.41
N ASN A 248 11.19 -9.70 29.43
CA ASN A 248 11.72 -10.76 28.57
C ASN A 248 10.81 -11.05 27.35
N ALA A 249 10.18 -10.01 26.78
CA ALA A 249 9.30 -10.12 25.62
C ALA A 249 10.06 -10.52 24.33
N SER A 250 9.85 -11.76 23.86
CA SER A 250 10.51 -12.34 22.68
C SER A 250 9.55 -12.89 21.63
N GLN A 251 8.23 -12.86 21.86
CA GLN A 251 7.18 -13.44 21.00
C GLN A 251 7.28 -13.04 19.52
N HIS A 252 7.68 -11.80 19.26
CA HIS A 252 7.85 -11.26 17.90
C HIS A 252 9.05 -11.84 17.12
N ILE A 253 9.91 -12.66 17.74
CA ILE A 253 11.08 -13.29 17.11
C ILE A 253 10.64 -14.62 16.46
N THR A 254 9.87 -14.49 15.37
CA THR A 254 9.41 -15.59 14.52
C THR A 254 10.53 -16.06 13.56
N PRO A 255 10.43 -17.21 12.88
CA PRO A 255 11.37 -17.60 11.82
C PRO A 255 11.51 -16.61 10.65
N SER A 256 10.52 -15.73 10.45
CA SER A 256 10.57 -14.61 9.50
C SER A 256 11.21 -13.33 10.07
N TYR A 257 11.49 -13.25 11.38
CA TYR A 257 12.18 -12.13 12.00
C TYR A 257 13.62 -12.02 11.48
N ASN A 258 13.99 -10.83 11.03
CA ASN A 258 15.28 -10.53 10.39
C ASN A 258 15.62 -11.38 9.14
N TYR A 259 14.65 -12.09 8.55
CA TYR A 259 14.86 -12.91 7.36
C TYR A 259 14.99 -12.01 6.12
N ALA A 260 16.20 -11.53 5.81
CA ALA A 260 16.47 -10.57 4.75
C ALA A 260 17.90 -10.70 4.18
N PRO A 261 18.16 -10.34 2.91
CA PRO A 261 17.21 -9.84 1.90
C PRO A 261 16.41 -10.96 1.24
N ASN A 262 15.26 -10.62 0.64
CA ASN A 262 14.33 -11.56 0.02
C ASN A 262 14.26 -11.33 -1.51
N PRO A 263 15.15 -11.94 -2.32
CA PRO A 263 15.14 -11.75 -3.77
C PRO A 263 13.89 -12.35 -4.45
N ASP A 264 13.27 -13.34 -3.81
CA ASP A 264 12.08 -14.08 -4.24
C ASP A 264 10.76 -13.35 -3.97
N LYS A 265 10.78 -12.21 -3.26
CA LYS A 265 9.60 -11.44 -2.86
C LYS A 265 9.50 -10.11 -3.62
N HIS A 266 8.46 -9.33 -3.34
CA HIS A 266 8.18 -8.06 -3.97
C HIS A 266 9.29 -7.03 -3.71
N TRP A 267 9.39 -6.04 -4.61
CA TRP A 267 10.54 -5.13 -4.73
C TRP A 267 11.06 -4.52 -3.41
N ILE A 268 10.19 -4.19 -2.44
CA ILE A 268 10.61 -3.64 -1.14
C ILE A 268 11.55 -4.62 -0.42
N LEU A 269 11.16 -5.90 -0.30
CA LEU A 269 11.92 -6.90 0.44
C LEU A 269 13.20 -7.38 -0.28
N ARG A 270 13.35 -7.05 -1.57
CA ARG A 270 14.63 -7.19 -2.30
C ARG A 270 15.65 -6.12 -1.90
N TYR A 271 15.18 -4.93 -1.50
CA TYR A 271 16.02 -3.81 -1.07
C TYR A 271 16.16 -3.71 0.46
N THR A 272 15.23 -4.31 1.23
CA THR A 272 15.40 -4.53 2.67
C THR A 272 16.55 -5.51 2.90
N GLY A 273 17.66 -5.03 3.46
CA GLY A 273 18.74 -5.87 3.97
C GLY A 273 18.53 -6.29 5.44
N PRO A 274 19.46 -7.07 6.01
CA PRO A 274 19.44 -7.44 7.42
C PRO A 274 19.35 -6.23 8.36
N MET A 275 18.65 -6.42 9.48
CA MET A 275 18.60 -5.45 10.57
C MET A 275 19.96 -5.28 11.25
N LYS A 276 20.28 -4.04 11.58
CA LYS A 276 21.43 -3.68 12.40
C LYS A 276 21.16 -4.05 13.88
N PRO A 277 22.19 -4.26 14.73
CA PRO A 277 22.00 -4.51 16.16
C PRO A 277 21.10 -3.48 16.86
N VAL A 278 21.26 -2.20 16.53
CA VAL A 278 20.40 -1.09 17.01
C VAL A 278 18.93 -1.25 16.60
N HIS A 279 18.64 -1.79 15.41
CA HIS A 279 17.26 -2.10 14.99
C HIS A 279 16.69 -3.27 15.80
N MET A 280 17.51 -4.29 16.12
CA MET A 280 17.10 -5.46 16.91
C MET A 280 16.85 -5.12 18.38
N GLN A 281 17.63 -4.18 18.94
CA GLN A 281 17.39 -3.64 20.29
C GLN A 281 16.11 -2.79 20.30
N PHE A 282 15.86 -2.02 19.22
CA PHE A 282 14.64 -1.26 19.05
C PHE A 282 13.39 -2.16 18.90
N THR A 283 13.42 -3.23 18.10
CA THR A 283 12.27 -4.16 17.94
C THR A 283 11.89 -4.83 19.26
N ASN A 284 12.88 -5.33 20.02
CA ASN A 284 12.65 -5.90 21.35
C ASN A 284 11.97 -4.90 22.30
N MET A 285 12.46 -3.66 22.33
CA MET A 285 11.92 -2.58 23.17
C MET A 285 10.53 -2.12 22.71
N LEU A 286 10.30 -2.05 21.40
CA LEU A 286 9.02 -1.74 20.78
C LEU A 286 7.95 -2.78 21.12
N GLN A 287 8.27 -4.07 20.99
CA GLN A 287 7.33 -5.15 21.30
C GLN A 287 6.92 -5.12 22.77
N ARG A 288 7.87 -4.89 23.68
CA ARG A 288 7.57 -4.65 25.10
C ARG A 288 6.59 -3.48 25.25
N ARG A 289 6.92 -2.29 24.73
CA ARG A 289 6.10 -1.08 24.91
C ARG A 289 4.70 -1.19 24.29
N ARG A 290 4.57 -1.88 23.15
CA ARG A 290 3.26 -2.23 22.56
C ARG A 290 2.41 -3.03 23.56
N MET A 291 2.93 -4.12 24.11
CA MET A 291 2.22 -4.92 25.11
C MET A 291 1.93 -4.15 26.41
N GLN A 292 2.81 -3.23 26.83
CA GLN A 292 2.55 -2.34 27.97
C GLN A 292 1.38 -1.38 27.72
N THR A 293 1.18 -0.88 26.49
CA THR A 293 -0.02 -0.09 26.15
C THR A 293 -1.30 -0.92 26.07
N LEU A 294 -1.20 -2.22 25.76
CA LEU A 294 -2.34 -3.14 25.72
C LEU A 294 -2.91 -3.48 27.11
N LEU A 295 -2.09 -3.48 28.16
CA LEU A 295 -2.58 -3.71 29.53
C LEU A 295 -3.64 -2.69 29.97
N SER A 296 -3.52 -1.43 29.53
CA SER A 296 -4.56 -0.41 29.76
C SER A 296 -5.87 -0.69 28.99
N VAL A 297 -5.81 -1.43 27.88
CA VAL A 297 -7.02 -1.91 27.18
C VAL A 297 -7.57 -3.16 27.86
N ASP A 298 -6.72 -4.01 28.45
CA ASP A 298 -7.14 -5.18 29.21
C ASP A 298 -7.97 -4.78 30.45
N ASP A 299 -7.51 -3.74 31.15
CA ASP A 299 -8.28 -3.01 32.16
C ASP A 299 -9.58 -2.42 31.61
N SER A 300 -9.57 -1.87 30.39
CA SER A 300 -10.77 -1.27 29.78
C SER A 300 -11.86 -2.31 29.53
N VAL A 301 -11.49 -3.49 29.01
CA VAL A 301 -12.44 -4.60 28.79
C VAL A 301 -13.01 -5.08 30.12
N GLU A 302 -12.18 -5.23 31.15
CA GLU A 302 -12.61 -5.61 32.51
C GLU A 302 -13.56 -4.57 33.14
N LYS A 303 -13.22 -3.27 33.07
CA LYS A 303 -14.07 -2.18 33.58
C LYS A 303 -15.43 -2.14 32.87
N VAL A 304 -15.47 -2.33 31.55
CA VAL A 304 -16.72 -2.37 30.75
C VAL A 304 -17.53 -3.63 31.06
N TYR A 305 -16.89 -4.78 31.21
CA TYR A 305 -17.53 -6.04 31.58
C TYR A 305 -18.17 -5.96 32.98
N ASN A 306 -17.45 -5.44 33.97
CA ASN A 306 -17.95 -5.26 35.33
C ASN A 306 -19.12 -4.27 35.37
N MET A 307 -19.06 -3.17 34.60
CA MET A 307 -20.18 -2.24 34.44
C MET A 307 -21.46 -2.92 33.90
N LEU A 308 -21.32 -3.90 32.99
CA LEU A 308 -22.46 -4.68 32.47
C LEU A 308 -23.02 -5.69 33.48
N LEU A 309 -22.18 -6.24 34.36
CA LEU A 309 -22.62 -7.06 35.50
C LEU A 309 -23.39 -6.20 36.52
N GLU A 310 -22.80 -5.08 36.95
CA GLU A 310 -23.41 -4.13 37.90
C GLU A 310 -24.76 -3.58 37.43
N THR A 311 -24.94 -3.39 36.12
CA THR A 311 -26.17 -2.89 35.52
C THR A 311 -27.16 -3.98 35.10
N GLY A 312 -26.82 -5.26 35.23
CA GLY A 312 -27.65 -6.39 34.82
C GLY A 312 -27.87 -6.51 33.30
N GLU A 313 -27.10 -5.80 32.48
CA GLU A 313 -27.28 -5.72 31.02
C GLU A 313 -26.37 -6.70 30.24
N LEU A 314 -25.48 -7.44 30.92
CA LEU A 314 -24.51 -8.33 30.27
C LEU A 314 -25.15 -9.35 29.31
N ASP A 315 -26.19 -10.06 29.76
CA ASP A 315 -26.85 -11.09 28.95
C ASP A 315 -27.62 -10.51 27.75
N ASN A 316 -27.96 -9.22 27.81
CA ASN A 316 -28.63 -8.46 26.74
C ASN A 316 -27.63 -7.68 25.87
N THR A 317 -26.31 -7.89 26.03
CA THR A 317 -25.27 -7.10 25.37
C THR A 317 -24.35 -7.96 24.52
N TYR A 318 -24.24 -7.63 23.24
CA TYR A 318 -23.12 -8.11 22.41
C TYR A 318 -21.87 -7.30 22.72
N ILE A 319 -20.78 -7.98 23.03
CA ILE A 319 -19.43 -7.41 23.11
C ILE A 319 -18.64 -8.03 21.95
N ILE A 320 -18.04 -7.19 21.11
CA ILE A 320 -17.16 -7.59 20.01
C ILE A 320 -15.80 -6.96 20.27
N TYR A 321 -14.74 -7.75 20.31
CA TYR A 321 -13.36 -7.29 20.44
C TYR A 321 -12.57 -7.63 19.17
N THR A 322 -11.93 -6.63 18.55
CA THR A 322 -11.20 -6.78 17.28
C THR A 322 -10.13 -5.69 17.11
N SER A 323 -9.21 -5.87 16.16
CA SER A 323 -8.35 -4.77 15.66
C SER A 323 -8.78 -4.24 14.29
N ASP A 324 -8.18 -3.14 13.82
CA ASP A 324 -8.37 -2.65 12.45
C ASP A 324 -7.41 -3.32 11.45
N HIS A 325 -6.20 -3.69 11.85
CA HIS A 325 -5.29 -4.61 11.14
C HIS A 325 -4.11 -5.00 12.05
N GLY A 326 -3.30 -5.96 11.59
CA GLY A 326 -2.07 -6.40 12.27
C GLY A 326 -0.89 -5.43 12.16
N TYR A 327 0.31 -5.92 12.45
CA TYR A 327 1.55 -5.13 12.50
C TYR A 327 2.81 -6.01 12.39
N HIS A 328 3.92 -5.43 11.93
CA HIS A 328 5.23 -6.09 11.89
C HIS A 328 6.34 -5.37 12.66
N ILE A 329 7.22 -6.18 13.24
CA ILE A 329 8.30 -5.80 14.15
C ILE A 329 9.53 -6.65 13.79
N GLY A 330 10.21 -6.30 12.70
CA GLY A 330 11.42 -6.98 12.23
C GLY A 330 11.21 -8.14 11.25
N GLN A 331 9.97 -8.57 10.99
CA GLN A 331 9.65 -9.57 9.96
C GLN A 331 10.19 -9.13 8.59
N PHE A 332 10.85 -10.04 7.89
CA PHE A 332 11.56 -9.80 6.63
C PHE A 332 12.54 -8.60 6.65
N GLY A 333 13.09 -8.28 7.82
CA GLY A 333 13.97 -7.13 8.05
C GLY A 333 13.24 -5.78 8.21
N LEU A 334 11.90 -5.76 8.18
CA LEU A 334 11.10 -4.54 8.30
C LEU A 334 11.02 -4.07 9.76
N VAL A 335 11.94 -3.20 10.16
CA VAL A 335 12.16 -2.74 11.56
C VAL A 335 10.87 -2.41 12.33
N LYS A 336 9.97 -1.59 11.77
CA LYS A 336 8.56 -1.55 12.19
C LYS A 336 7.64 -1.09 11.07
N GLY A 337 6.38 -1.50 11.14
CA GLY A 337 5.36 -0.99 10.25
C GLY A 337 4.13 -1.88 10.11
N LYS A 338 3.45 -1.65 8.99
CA LYS A 338 2.23 -2.31 8.52
C LYS A 338 2.24 -2.26 6.99
N SER A 339 1.14 -2.64 6.35
CA SER A 339 0.87 -2.48 4.92
C SER A 339 1.43 -3.54 3.95
N MET A 340 1.88 -4.69 4.44
CA MET A 340 2.29 -5.87 3.67
C MET A 340 1.18 -6.94 3.64
N PRO A 341 1.15 -7.87 2.67
CA PRO A 341 0.06 -8.84 2.54
C PRO A 341 0.15 -10.07 3.48
N TYR A 342 1.23 -10.17 4.26
CA TYR A 342 1.55 -11.32 5.11
C TYR A 342 0.67 -11.42 6.36
N GLU A 343 0.51 -12.63 6.93
CA GLU A 343 -0.44 -12.91 8.03
C GLU A 343 -0.28 -11.94 9.21
N PHE A 344 0.96 -11.57 9.57
CA PHE A 344 1.23 -10.64 10.67
C PHE A 344 0.62 -9.24 10.50
N ASP A 345 0.42 -8.77 9.26
CA ASP A 345 -0.18 -7.47 8.95
C ASP A 345 -1.69 -7.57 8.68
N ILE A 346 -2.19 -8.73 8.24
CA ILE A 346 -3.59 -8.91 7.84
C ILE A 346 -4.46 -9.67 8.86
N ARG A 347 -3.92 -10.59 9.65
CA ARG A 347 -4.66 -11.39 10.64
C ARG A 347 -4.78 -10.61 11.94
N ILE A 348 -5.97 -10.66 12.54
CA ILE A 348 -6.35 -9.85 13.70
C ILE A 348 -7.01 -10.71 14.77
N PRO A 349 -6.95 -10.33 16.06
CA PRO A 349 -7.81 -10.92 17.07
C PRO A 349 -9.29 -10.62 16.75
N PHE A 350 -10.18 -11.59 17.00
CA PHE A 350 -11.62 -11.39 16.85
C PHE A 350 -12.41 -12.31 17.79
N TYR A 351 -13.08 -11.69 18.75
CA TYR A 351 -13.86 -12.37 19.78
C TYR A 351 -15.25 -11.76 19.89
N VAL A 352 -16.27 -12.61 20.11
CA VAL A 352 -17.66 -12.17 20.30
C VAL A 352 -18.27 -12.84 21.52
N ARG A 353 -18.87 -12.05 22.41
CA ARG A 353 -19.66 -12.49 23.56
C ARG A 353 -21.07 -11.87 23.47
N GLY A 354 -22.11 -12.55 23.95
CA GLY A 354 -23.47 -11.99 24.03
C GLY A 354 -24.60 -13.01 23.87
N PRO A 355 -25.85 -12.56 23.68
CA PRO A 355 -27.02 -13.44 23.62
C PRO A 355 -27.03 -14.38 22.41
N ASP A 356 -27.35 -15.65 22.67
CA ASP A 356 -27.31 -16.78 21.71
C ASP A 356 -25.94 -17.00 21.02
N VAL A 357 -24.84 -16.68 21.72
CA VAL A 357 -23.46 -17.02 21.34
C VAL A 357 -23.00 -18.24 22.14
N GLU A 358 -22.33 -19.20 21.48
CA GLU A 358 -21.73 -20.36 22.16
C GLU A 358 -20.53 -19.91 23.03
N GLN A 359 -20.49 -20.39 24.27
CA GLN A 359 -19.46 -20.08 25.27
C GLN A 359 -18.29 -21.06 25.19
N ASP A 360 -17.06 -20.59 25.44
CA ASP A 360 -15.81 -21.36 25.31
C ASP A 360 -15.63 -22.01 23.93
N ALA A 361 -16.22 -21.37 22.90
CA ALA A 361 -16.33 -21.91 21.56
C ALA A 361 -15.25 -21.36 20.63
N ILE A 362 -14.66 -22.23 19.80
CA ILE A 362 -13.64 -21.87 18.82
C ILE A 362 -14.21 -22.08 17.41
N ASN A 363 -14.30 -21.00 16.63
CA ASN A 363 -14.92 -20.99 15.31
C ASN A 363 -13.86 -20.86 14.19
N PRO A 364 -13.73 -21.84 13.27
CA PRO A 364 -12.72 -21.82 12.23
C PRO A 364 -13.14 -21.08 10.94
N HIS A 365 -14.37 -20.57 10.85
CA HIS A 365 -14.85 -19.89 9.64
C HIS A 365 -14.18 -18.52 9.45
N ILE A 366 -13.97 -18.12 8.19
CA ILE A 366 -13.28 -16.87 7.84
C ILE A 366 -14.16 -15.64 8.15
N VAL A 367 -13.71 -14.77 9.05
CA VAL A 367 -14.39 -13.50 9.39
C VAL A 367 -13.53 -12.31 8.96
N LEU A 368 -14.17 -11.27 8.42
CA LEU A 368 -13.48 -10.11 7.87
C LEU A 368 -13.91 -8.80 8.54
N ASN A 369 -13.03 -7.81 8.56
CA ASN A 369 -13.37 -6.44 8.99
C ASN A 369 -14.58 -5.84 8.21
N VAL A 370 -14.81 -6.26 6.96
CA VAL A 370 -15.98 -5.88 6.13
C VAL A 370 -17.31 -6.48 6.60
N ASP A 371 -17.27 -7.55 7.41
CA ASP A 371 -18.46 -8.22 7.95
C ASP A 371 -19.05 -7.51 9.18
N LEU A 372 -18.31 -6.60 9.81
CA LEU A 372 -18.73 -5.92 11.03
C LEU A 372 -20.00 -5.09 10.81
N ALA A 373 -20.00 -4.14 9.86
CA ALA A 373 -21.18 -3.33 9.55
C ALA A 373 -22.47 -4.15 9.31
N PRO A 374 -22.51 -5.16 8.40
CA PRO A 374 -23.72 -5.97 8.21
C PRO A 374 -24.08 -6.84 9.41
N THR A 375 -23.10 -7.28 10.22
CA THR A 375 -23.37 -8.03 11.47
C THR A 375 -24.02 -7.14 12.54
N LEU A 376 -23.53 -5.90 12.72
CA LEU A 376 -24.09 -4.94 13.68
C LEU A 376 -25.57 -4.60 13.37
N LEU A 377 -25.93 -4.56 12.08
CA LEU A 377 -27.32 -4.35 11.65
C LEU A 377 -28.21 -5.60 11.89
N ASP A 378 -27.72 -6.80 11.60
CA ASP A 378 -28.44 -8.06 11.82
C ASP A 378 -28.66 -8.34 13.32
N MET A 379 -27.67 -8.04 14.17
CA MET A 379 -27.78 -8.07 15.65
C MET A 379 -28.87 -7.13 16.17
N ALA A 380 -29.06 -5.97 15.53
CA ALA A 380 -30.12 -5.01 15.83
C ALA A 380 -31.49 -5.37 15.19
N GLY A 381 -31.56 -6.44 14.39
CA GLY A 381 -32.77 -6.87 13.69
C GLY A 381 -33.13 -6.01 12.47
N LEU A 382 -32.15 -5.32 11.87
CA LEU A 382 -32.34 -4.44 10.70
C LEU A 382 -31.98 -5.16 9.40
N ASP A 383 -32.68 -4.81 8.32
CA ASP A 383 -32.36 -5.30 6.98
C ASP A 383 -31.03 -4.70 6.48
N ILE A 384 -30.10 -5.57 6.06
CA ILE A 384 -28.76 -5.19 5.60
C ILE A 384 -28.85 -4.53 4.21
N PRO A 385 -28.32 -3.30 4.01
CA PRO A 385 -28.27 -2.65 2.70
C PRO A 385 -27.55 -3.50 1.65
N ALA A 386 -28.17 -3.69 0.48
CA ALA A 386 -27.65 -4.54 -0.59
C ALA A 386 -26.30 -4.08 -1.19
N GLU A 387 -25.90 -2.84 -0.91
CA GLU A 387 -24.62 -2.25 -1.29
C GLU A 387 -23.47 -2.51 -0.30
N MET A 388 -23.72 -3.13 0.87
CA MET A 388 -22.64 -3.65 1.71
C MET A 388 -22.06 -4.93 1.08
N ASP A 389 -20.74 -5.03 1.04
CA ASP A 389 -19.98 -6.14 0.45
C ASP A 389 -19.81 -7.33 1.42
N GLY A 390 -19.85 -7.10 2.73
CA GLY A 390 -19.68 -8.11 3.78
C GLY A 390 -20.87 -9.08 3.94
N LYS A 391 -20.76 -10.03 4.88
CA LYS A 391 -21.79 -11.03 5.24
C LYS A 391 -21.95 -11.08 6.76
N SER A 392 -23.18 -10.97 7.28
CA SER A 392 -23.42 -11.08 8.72
C SER A 392 -22.95 -12.43 9.28
N ILE A 393 -22.09 -12.39 10.32
CA ILE A 393 -21.58 -13.58 11.02
C ILE A 393 -22.55 -14.13 12.06
N LEU A 394 -23.71 -13.50 12.29
CA LEU A 394 -24.67 -13.93 13.32
C LEU A 394 -25.14 -15.38 13.14
N LYS A 395 -25.16 -15.87 11.89
CA LYS A 395 -25.46 -17.28 11.56
C LYS A 395 -24.35 -18.26 11.97
N LEU A 396 -23.10 -17.81 12.05
CA LEU A 396 -21.97 -18.60 12.53
C LEU A 396 -21.98 -18.73 14.05
N LEU A 397 -22.38 -17.66 14.75
CA LEU A 397 -22.48 -17.59 16.22
C LEU A 397 -23.65 -18.42 16.79
N ALA A 398 -24.77 -18.46 16.08
CA ALA A 398 -26.00 -19.08 16.57
C ALA A 398 -25.87 -20.59 16.75
N THR A 399 -26.19 -21.09 17.95
CA THR A 399 -26.24 -22.51 18.29
C THR A 399 -27.21 -23.28 17.41
N ASP A 400 -26.73 -24.34 16.76
CA ASP A 400 -27.57 -25.25 15.95
C ASP A 400 -28.39 -26.17 16.87
N ARG A 401 -29.44 -25.63 17.50
CA ARG A 401 -30.38 -26.41 18.32
C ARG A 401 -30.99 -27.54 17.45
N PRO A 402 -30.80 -28.82 17.80
CA PRO A 402 -31.22 -29.93 16.94
C PRO A 402 -32.75 -30.07 16.94
N VAL A 403 -33.39 -29.56 15.88
CA VAL A 403 -34.86 -29.57 15.72
C VAL A 403 -35.44 -30.99 15.65
N ASN A 404 -34.63 -31.99 15.28
CA ASN A 404 -35.01 -33.41 15.29
C ASN A 404 -33.85 -34.30 15.75
N ARG A 405 -34.12 -35.20 16.70
CA ARG A 405 -33.14 -36.15 17.28
C ARG A 405 -32.56 -37.15 16.27
N PHE A 406 -33.18 -37.27 15.09
CA PHE A 406 -32.85 -38.23 14.04
C PHE A 406 -32.09 -37.63 12.83
N GLN A 407 -31.76 -36.34 12.84
CA GLN A 407 -30.96 -35.71 11.77
C GLN A 407 -29.57 -35.28 12.28
N LEU A 408 -28.70 -36.26 12.54
CA LEU A 408 -27.32 -36.06 12.98
C LEU A 408 -26.37 -35.49 11.90
N ASN A 409 -26.84 -35.32 10.66
CA ASN A 409 -26.07 -34.67 9.60
C ASN A 409 -25.96 -33.15 9.85
N ARG A 410 -24.92 -32.76 10.59
CA ARG A 410 -24.38 -31.39 10.64
C ARG A 410 -24.06 -30.92 9.21
N LYS A 411 -25.02 -30.29 8.53
CA LYS A 411 -24.75 -29.60 7.26
C LYS A 411 -23.86 -28.41 7.57
N SER A 412 -22.62 -28.43 7.06
CA SER A 412 -21.67 -27.32 7.22
C SER A 412 -22.32 -26.00 6.79
N LYS A 413 -22.21 -24.96 7.62
CA LYS A 413 -22.87 -23.67 7.42
C LYS A 413 -22.24 -22.98 6.20
N THR A 414 -22.95 -22.91 5.08
CA THR A 414 -22.39 -22.45 3.79
C THR A 414 -21.80 -21.03 3.89
N TRP A 415 -20.47 -20.97 3.94
CA TRP A 415 -19.68 -19.76 4.16
C TRP A 415 -18.64 -19.56 3.05
N ARG A 416 -17.90 -18.45 3.09
CA ARG A 416 -16.79 -18.22 2.17
C ARG A 416 -15.56 -19.01 2.62
N ASP A 417 -14.84 -19.56 1.66
CA ASP A 417 -13.51 -20.15 1.82
C ASP A 417 -12.39 -19.23 1.32
N SER A 418 -12.73 -18.19 0.56
CA SER A 418 -11.76 -17.31 -0.11
C SER A 418 -12.17 -15.85 0.01
N PHE A 419 -11.20 -14.94 0.08
CA PHE A 419 -11.45 -13.50 0.17
C PHE A 419 -10.32 -12.65 -0.42
N LEU A 420 -10.61 -11.36 -0.63
CA LEU A 420 -9.70 -10.35 -1.12
C LEU A 420 -8.99 -9.63 0.03
N VAL A 421 -7.66 -9.56 -0.05
CA VAL A 421 -6.87 -8.52 0.62
C VAL A 421 -6.41 -7.53 -0.46
N GLU A 422 -6.57 -6.23 -0.24
CA GLU A 422 -6.11 -5.21 -1.20
C GLU A 422 -5.42 -4.01 -0.56
N ARG A 423 -4.48 -3.45 -1.32
CA ARG A 423 -3.77 -2.23 -0.95
C ARG A 423 -3.37 -1.41 -2.16
N GLY A 424 -3.36 -0.09 -1.98
CA GLY A 424 -2.76 0.86 -2.92
C GLY A 424 -3.79 1.40 -3.90
N LYS A 425 -3.37 1.88 -5.06
CA LYS A 425 -4.31 2.44 -6.05
C LYS A 425 -4.31 1.60 -7.32
N PRO A 426 -5.47 1.27 -7.91
CA PRO A 426 -5.49 0.75 -9.27
C PRO A 426 -4.75 1.73 -10.19
N PRO A 427 -3.74 1.26 -10.98
CA PRO A 427 -2.98 2.15 -11.83
C PRO A 427 -3.90 2.77 -12.88
N HIS A 428 -3.95 4.10 -12.94
CA HIS A 428 -4.62 4.78 -14.06
C HIS A 428 -4.01 4.27 -15.37
N LYS A 429 -4.87 3.79 -16.29
CA LYS A 429 -4.52 3.59 -17.70
C LYS A 429 -4.01 4.93 -18.24
N ARG A 430 -2.70 5.12 -18.30
CA ARG A 430 -2.08 6.27 -18.95
C ARG A 430 -2.30 6.13 -20.45
N THR A 431 -2.91 7.14 -21.05
CA THR A 431 -3.02 7.26 -22.52
C THR A 431 -1.66 7.50 -23.18
N ASP A 432 -0.68 7.97 -22.41
CA ASP A 432 0.71 8.06 -22.83
C ASP A 432 1.42 6.71 -22.62
N GLY A 433 1.84 6.07 -23.71
CA GLY A 433 2.47 4.75 -23.76
C GLY A 433 3.88 4.66 -23.16
N LYS A 434 4.04 5.08 -21.90
CA LYS A 434 5.12 4.62 -21.03
C LYS A 434 4.58 3.53 -20.13
N GLU A 435 4.74 2.30 -20.60
CA GLU A 435 4.50 1.10 -19.81
C GLU A 435 5.30 1.17 -18.51
N MET A 436 4.72 0.68 -17.42
CA MET A 436 5.52 0.34 -16.24
C MET A 436 6.34 -0.88 -16.60
N ALA A 437 7.64 -0.87 -16.28
CA ALA A 437 8.50 -2.03 -16.50
C ALA A 437 7.90 -3.22 -15.73
N GLN A 438 7.53 -4.27 -16.46
CA GLN A 438 6.99 -5.48 -15.86
C GLN A 438 8.12 -6.19 -15.10
N GLU A 439 7.93 -6.41 -13.81
CA GLU A 439 8.86 -7.17 -12.99
C GLU A 439 8.62 -8.67 -13.23
N GLU A 440 9.41 -9.27 -14.12
CA GLU A 440 9.40 -10.73 -14.28
C GLU A 440 9.68 -11.44 -12.95
N ASN A 441 9.12 -12.64 -12.80
CA ASN A 441 9.46 -13.52 -11.68
C ASN A 441 10.89 -14.09 -11.89
N PHE A 442 11.89 -13.42 -11.32
CA PHE A 442 13.31 -13.77 -11.46
C PHE A 442 13.73 -14.94 -10.56
N LEU A 443 13.32 -16.16 -10.96
CA LEU A 443 13.97 -17.39 -10.51
C LEU A 443 15.51 -17.28 -10.59
N PRO A 444 16.27 -17.76 -9.59
CA PRO A 444 17.73 -17.73 -9.62
C PRO A 444 18.29 -18.39 -10.88
N LYS A 445 19.37 -17.83 -11.46
CA LYS A 445 19.94 -18.31 -12.74
C LYS A 445 20.17 -19.82 -12.76
N ASN A 446 20.70 -20.38 -11.66
CA ASN A 446 20.99 -21.81 -11.54
C ASN A 446 19.71 -22.67 -11.56
N GLN A 447 18.61 -22.15 -11.00
CA GLN A 447 17.31 -22.82 -10.96
C GLN A 447 16.62 -22.72 -12.32
N ARG A 448 16.59 -21.54 -12.95
CA ARG A 448 16.17 -21.36 -14.36
C ARG A 448 16.89 -22.34 -15.29
N VAL A 449 18.18 -22.60 -15.07
CA VAL A 449 18.94 -23.58 -15.84
C VAL A 449 18.52 -25.02 -15.50
N LYS A 450 18.37 -25.39 -14.22
CA LYS A 450 17.84 -26.73 -13.85
C LYS A 450 16.48 -27.00 -14.49
N ASP A 451 15.54 -26.07 -14.42
CA ASP A 451 14.18 -26.21 -14.94
C ASP A 451 14.17 -26.32 -16.48
N LEU A 452 15.06 -25.61 -17.16
CA LEU A 452 15.28 -25.80 -18.61
C LEU A 452 15.88 -27.19 -18.90
N CYS A 453 16.88 -27.63 -18.13
CA CYS A 453 17.51 -28.94 -18.29
C CYS A 453 16.61 -30.13 -17.91
N GLN A 454 15.43 -29.90 -17.33
CA GLN A 454 14.40 -30.93 -17.14
C GLN A 454 13.57 -31.18 -18.41
N LYS A 455 13.68 -30.32 -19.44
CA LYS A 455 12.98 -30.52 -20.71
C LYS A 455 13.77 -31.42 -21.66
N ALA A 456 13.07 -32.33 -22.33
CA ALA A 456 13.64 -33.21 -23.36
C ALA A 456 14.41 -32.45 -24.48
N GLU A 457 13.97 -31.24 -24.85
CA GLU A 457 14.63 -30.39 -25.88
C GLU A 457 16.09 -29.98 -25.55
N TYR A 458 16.52 -30.08 -24.28
CA TYR A 458 17.88 -29.73 -23.83
C TYR A 458 18.62 -30.89 -23.14
N GLN A 459 17.98 -32.05 -22.95
CA GLN A 459 18.58 -33.24 -22.34
C GLN A 459 19.40 -34.08 -23.32
N SER A 460 19.01 -34.11 -24.59
CA SER A 460 19.81 -34.75 -25.63
C SER A 460 21.12 -33.98 -25.85
N SER A 461 22.22 -34.72 -26.02
CA SER A 461 23.43 -34.18 -26.63
C SER A 461 23.12 -33.56 -27.99
N CYS A 462 23.86 -32.53 -28.41
CA CYS A 462 23.64 -31.73 -29.63
C CYS A 462 23.61 -32.57 -30.93
N GLN A 463 22.52 -33.27 -31.19
CA GLN A 463 22.36 -34.29 -32.23
C GLN A 463 21.10 -34.08 -33.07
N GLN A 464 20.08 -33.39 -32.55
CA GLN A 464 18.84 -33.18 -33.31
C GLN A 464 18.95 -31.98 -34.28
N PRO A 465 18.45 -32.09 -35.53
CA PRO A 465 18.46 -30.99 -36.49
C PRO A 465 17.78 -29.74 -35.94
N GLY A 466 18.50 -28.61 -35.91
CA GLY A 466 18.01 -27.34 -35.40
C GLY A 466 18.11 -27.15 -33.87
N GLN A 467 18.61 -28.14 -33.12
CA GLN A 467 18.88 -28.01 -31.68
C GLN A 467 19.93 -26.91 -31.43
N LYS A 468 19.57 -25.92 -30.60
CA LYS A 468 20.41 -24.71 -30.35
C LYS A 468 21.21 -24.77 -29.06
N TRP A 469 20.77 -25.58 -28.09
CA TRP A 469 21.37 -25.68 -26.76
C TRP A 469 21.31 -27.12 -26.24
N GLN A 470 22.26 -27.47 -25.39
CA GLN A 470 22.37 -28.73 -24.65
C GLN A 470 22.65 -28.39 -23.19
N CYS A 471 22.16 -29.21 -22.27
CA CYS A 471 22.59 -29.18 -20.87
C CYS A 471 23.80 -30.08 -20.62
N VAL A 472 24.75 -29.56 -19.83
CA VAL A 472 25.95 -30.26 -19.36
C VAL A 472 26.10 -29.98 -17.88
N GLU A 473 26.53 -30.96 -17.10
CA GLU A 473 26.85 -30.78 -15.68
C GLU A 473 28.33 -30.42 -15.50
N ASP A 474 28.61 -29.30 -14.81
CA ASP A 474 29.96 -28.96 -14.37
C ASP A 474 30.52 -30.05 -13.43
N PRO A 475 31.86 -30.20 -13.32
CA PRO A 475 32.53 -30.99 -12.27
C PRO A 475 32.22 -30.59 -10.80
N THR A 476 31.25 -29.70 -10.57
CA THR A 476 30.78 -29.23 -9.25
C THR A 476 29.29 -29.51 -9.00
N GLY A 477 28.67 -30.42 -9.77
CA GLY A 477 27.25 -30.79 -9.61
C GLY A 477 26.28 -29.69 -10.02
N LYS A 478 26.64 -28.91 -11.05
CA LYS A 478 25.90 -27.71 -11.49
C LYS A 478 25.63 -27.76 -12.98
N LEU A 479 24.37 -27.96 -13.33
CA LEU A 479 23.88 -27.91 -14.71
C LEU A 479 24.09 -26.52 -15.33
N ARG A 480 24.57 -26.51 -16.58
CA ARG A 480 24.77 -25.35 -17.45
C ARG A 480 24.23 -25.61 -18.86
N LEU A 481 23.65 -24.57 -19.46
CA LEU A 481 23.28 -24.58 -20.88
C LEU A 481 24.47 -24.17 -21.74
N TYR A 482 24.93 -25.10 -22.57
CA TYR A 482 25.93 -24.90 -23.61
C TYR A 482 25.25 -24.73 -24.97
N LYS A 483 25.78 -23.84 -25.82
CA LYS A 483 25.24 -23.62 -27.16
C LYS A 483 25.72 -24.74 -28.10
N CYS A 484 24.79 -25.39 -28.79
CA CYS A 484 25.14 -26.38 -29.80
C CYS A 484 25.90 -25.72 -30.96
N LYS A 485 27.07 -26.29 -31.30
CA LYS A 485 27.79 -26.00 -32.55
C LYS A 485 27.08 -26.72 -33.71
N GLY A 486 25.90 -26.24 -34.10
CA GLY A 486 25.15 -26.82 -35.22
C GLY A 486 25.93 -26.71 -36.53
N MET A 487 25.84 -27.75 -37.38
CA MET A 487 26.37 -27.76 -38.75
C MET A 487 25.55 -26.85 -39.68
N ALA A 488 25.59 -25.55 -39.44
CA ALA A 488 24.93 -24.52 -40.24
C ALA A 488 25.74 -24.18 -41.51
N GLY A 489 26.06 -25.19 -42.34
CA GLY A 489 26.99 -25.04 -43.46
C GLY A 489 26.79 -25.94 -44.69
N LEU A 490 25.73 -26.76 -44.75
CA LEU A 490 25.56 -27.75 -45.85
C LEU A 490 24.24 -27.68 -46.63
N PHE A 491 23.30 -26.79 -46.29
CA PHE A 491 22.06 -26.59 -47.05
C PHE A 491 21.76 -25.11 -47.32
N ALA A 492 22.51 -24.53 -48.27
CA ALA A 492 22.23 -23.24 -48.90
C ALA A 492 22.57 -23.35 -50.41
N PRO A 493 21.58 -23.33 -51.33
CA PRO A 493 21.86 -23.59 -52.75
C PRO A 493 22.43 -22.37 -53.49
N ARG A 494 23.72 -22.43 -53.86
CA ARG A 494 24.41 -21.58 -54.86
C ARG A 494 24.43 -20.06 -54.54
N MET A 495 25.35 -19.25 -55.09
CA MET A 495 26.20 -19.39 -56.28
C MET A 495 27.70 -19.51 -55.97
N GLN A 496 28.41 -20.16 -56.89
CA GLN A 496 29.87 -20.26 -56.89
C GLN A 496 30.50 -18.99 -57.47
N ALA A 497 31.72 -18.66 -57.04
CA ALA A 497 32.59 -17.68 -57.65
C ALA A 497 34.05 -18.18 -57.58
N LEU A 498 34.92 -17.58 -58.40
CA LEU A 498 36.36 -17.85 -58.56
C LEU A 498 36.73 -19.14 -59.33
N MET A 499 37.21 -18.94 -60.57
CA MET A 499 38.64 -19.09 -60.88
C MET A 499 39.03 -18.12 -62.00
N ALA A 500 40.22 -17.50 -61.87
CA ALA A 500 40.87 -16.61 -62.85
C ALA A 500 40.08 -15.34 -63.26
N SER A 501 40.69 -14.29 -63.84
CA SER A 501 42.11 -14.03 -64.14
C SER A 501 42.49 -12.57 -63.81
N SER A 502 43.77 -12.30 -63.59
CA SER A 502 44.34 -10.96 -63.43
C SER A 502 44.52 -10.22 -64.76
N ALA A 503 43.94 -9.02 -64.91
CA ALA A 503 44.48 -7.91 -65.70
C ALA A 503 43.60 -6.65 -65.56
N SER A 504 44.22 -5.47 -65.42
CA SER A 504 43.58 -4.18 -65.72
C SER A 504 44.65 -3.11 -66.01
N GLN A 505 44.84 -2.77 -67.28
CA GLN A 505 45.55 -1.56 -67.70
C GLN A 505 44.60 -0.34 -67.73
N LEU A 506 45.14 0.82 -68.09
CA LEU A 506 44.48 2.13 -68.05
C LEU A 506 43.46 2.33 -69.18
N SER A 507 42.45 3.18 -68.96
CA SER A 507 42.25 4.43 -69.73
C SER A 507 41.11 5.32 -69.19
N LEU A 508 41.06 6.58 -69.62
CA LEU A 508 40.07 7.62 -69.24
C LEU A 508 39.22 8.06 -70.45
N THR A 509 37.89 8.23 -70.26
CA THR A 509 36.86 8.86 -71.13
C THR A 509 35.53 8.97 -70.33
N ILE A 510 34.59 9.93 -70.41
CA ILE A 510 34.41 11.21 -71.15
C ILE A 510 34.20 11.04 -72.67
N SER A 511 33.07 11.39 -73.32
CA SER A 511 31.88 12.23 -73.03
C SER A 511 30.60 11.57 -73.63
N SER A 512 29.34 12.06 -73.58
CA SER A 512 28.54 12.99 -72.72
C SER A 512 27.04 12.93 -73.13
N ASP A 513 26.19 13.75 -72.47
CA ASP A 513 24.91 14.31 -72.96
C ASP A 513 23.63 13.46 -73.14
N GLY A 514 22.49 14.17 -73.03
CA GLY A 514 21.13 13.74 -73.36
C GLY A 514 20.29 14.97 -73.74
N CYS A 515 19.18 14.79 -74.48
CA CYS A 515 18.40 15.89 -75.07
C CYS A 515 17.07 16.20 -74.33
N SER A 516 16.33 17.23 -74.77
CA SER A 516 15.37 18.01 -73.95
C SER A 516 13.98 18.22 -74.58
N CYS A 517 13.15 19.08 -73.95
CA CYS A 517 11.76 19.49 -74.28
C CYS A 517 10.67 18.42 -73.99
N GLY A 518 9.40 18.71 -73.66
CA GLY A 518 8.60 19.94 -73.38
C GLY A 518 7.09 19.56 -73.29
N ASP A 519 6.09 20.39 -72.96
CA ASP A 519 5.96 21.70 -72.25
C ASP A 519 4.45 21.98 -71.94
N THR A 520 4.07 23.19 -71.46
CA THR A 520 2.72 23.82 -71.37
C THR A 520 1.81 23.51 -70.16
N SER A 521 0.59 24.11 -70.11
CA SER A 521 0.13 24.84 -68.92
C SER A 521 -1.41 24.91 -68.63
N LEU A 522 -1.73 25.27 -67.38
CA LEU A 522 -2.98 25.82 -66.79
C LEU A 522 -4.39 25.28 -67.22
N LYS A 523 -5.22 24.93 -66.21
CA LYS A 523 -6.60 25.44 -66.05
C LYS A 523 -7.19 25.16 -64.65
N THR A 524 -8.42 25.65 -64.39
CA THR A 524 -8.99 25.85 -63.05
C THR A 524 -10.40 25.25 -62.86
N SER A 525 -10.86 25.20 -61.60
CA SER A 525 -12.26 25.38 -61.12
C SER A 525 -13.10 24.19 -60.56
N ILE A 526 -13.70 24.46 -59.38
CA ILE A 526 -15.13 24.28 -59.00
C ILE A 526 -15.73 22.88 -58.57
N LEU A 527 -15.99 22.79 -57.25
CA LEU A 527 -17.17 22.25 -56.51
C LEU A 527 -17.52 20.75 -56.29
N LYS A 528 -18.13 20.56 -55.08
CA LYS A 528 -19.19 19.59 -54.64
C LYS A 528 -18.87 18.14 -54.18
N LYS A 529 -18.70 18.04 -52.84
CA LYS A 529 -19.46 17.21 -51.85
C LYS A 529 -19.65 15.68 -51.99
N LYS A 530 -19.37 15.01 -50.85
CA LYS A 530 -19.89 13.72 -50.31
C LYS A 530 -19.39 12.39 -50.93
N GLY A 531 -19.09 11.45 -50.03
CA GLY A 531 -18.66 10.06 -50.30
C GLY A 531 -17.85 9.53 -49.10
N LEU A 532 -18.02 8.27 -48.69
CA LEU A 532 -17.45 7.73 -47.44
C LEU A 532 -16.54 6.51 -47.66
N LEU A 533 -15.75 6.20 -46.62
CA LEU A 533 -15.07 4.93 -46.30
C LEU A 533 -13.69 4.55 -46.91
N ASN A 534 -12.92 3.90 -46.04
CA ASN A 534 -11.89 2.89 -46.27
C ASN A 534 -10.73 3.16 -47.27
N LYS A 535 -9.59 3.62 -46.73
CA LYS A 535 -8.26 3.13 -47.18
C LYS A 535 -7.35 2.75 -46.02
N LYS A 536 -6.89 1.49 -46.03
CA LYS A 536 -5.79 0.96 -45.19
C LYS A 536 -4.54 1.83 -45.42
N LYS A 537 -3.82 2.22 -44.36
CA LYS A 537 -2.50 2.89 -44.51
C LYS A 537 -1.38 2.02 -43.95
N MET A 538 -0.73 1.31 -44.86
CA MET A 538 0.42 0.44 -44.60
C MET A 538 1.63 1.29 -44.19
N LYS A 539 2.27 0.96 -43.07
CA LYS A 539 3.48 1.66 -42.60
C LYS A 539 4.70 1.17 -43.38
N SER A 540 5.18 1.95 -44.34
CA SER A 540 6.50 1.75 -44.95
C SER A 540 7.58 2.38 -44.07
N ILE A 541 8.50 1.56 -43.56
CA ILE A 541 9.71 2.03 -42.90
C ILE A 541 10.82 2.12 -43.95
N LYS A 542 11.31 3.34 -44.21
CA LYS A 542 12.62 3.55 -44.85
C LYS A 542 13.41 4.60 -44.09
N THR A 543 14.34 4.15 -43.28
CA THR A 543 15.46 4.95 -42.79
C THR A 543 16.40 5.29 -43.94
N LEU A 544 16.76 6.55 -44.10
CA LEU A 544 17.92 6.94 -44.92
C LEU A 544 18.75 7.98 -44.19
N SER A 545 20.07 7.76 -44.17
CA SER A 545 21.05 8.68 -43.62
C SER A 545 21.10 9.98 -44.42
N ARG A 546 21.21 11.12 -43.73
CA ARG A 546 21.66 12.38 -44.35
C ARG A 546 22.71 13.05 -43.46
N LYS A 547 23.98 12.88 -43.86
CA LYS A 547 25.06 13.80 -43.47
C LYS A 547 24.66 15.23 -43.86
N ARG A 548 25.02 16.22 -43.05
CA ARG A 548 25.15 17.61 -43.50
C ARG A 548 26.46 18.18 -42.96
N SER A 549 27.26 18.74 -43.87
CA SER A 549 28.40 19.57 -43.48
C SER A 549 27.90 20.84 -42.80
N ALA A 550 28.69 21.37 -41.87
CA ALA A 550 28.58 22.77 -41.52
C ALA A 550 28.97 23.64 -42.73
N ARG A 551 28.31 24.79 -42.89
CA ARG A 551 28.88 25.92 -43.63
C ARG A 551 29.46 26.87 -42.60
N SER A 552 30.70 27.31 -42.81
CA SER A 552 31.26 28.45 -42.11
C SER A 552 30.51 29.73 -42.52
N ALA A 553 30.31 30.62 -41.56
CA ALA A 553 30.00 32.02 -41.79
C ALA A 553 30.90 32.80 -40.84
N LEU A 554 31.76 33.64 -41.39
CA LEU A 554 32.65 34.50 -40.61
C LEU A 554 31.88 35.79 -40.26
N TYR A 555 32.13 36.32 -39.06
CA TYR A 555 31.88 37.73 -38.75
C TYR A 555 32.90 38.18 -37.71
N GLU A 556 33.34 39.42 -37.82
CA GLU A 556 34.62 39.89 -37.29
C GLU A 556 34.42 40.98 -36.24
N LEU A 557 35.30 41.02 -35.22
CA LEU A 557 35.34 42.11 -34.25
C LEU A 557 36.74 42.18 -33.60
N GLY A 558 37.49 43.24 -33.89
CA GLY A 558 38.90 43.37 -33.52
C GLY A 558 39.78 42.58 -34.49
N GLY A 559 40.31 43.26 -35.50
CA GLY A 559 41.09 42.63 -36.56
C GLY A 559 42.53 42.33 -36.11
N ASP A 560 43.00 41.14 -36.48
CA ASP A 560 44.34 40.96 -37.05
C ASP A 560 44.36 39.64 -37.85
N LEU A 561 44.97 39.66 -39.03
CA LEU A 561 44.89 38.59 -40.03
C LEU A 561 46.23 37.88 -40.19
N TYR A 562 46.30 36.62 -39.74
CA TYR A 562 47.42 35.73 -40.04
C TYR A 562 46.92 34.36 -40.51
N ALA A 563 47.52 33.90 -41.61
CA ALA A 563 47.26 32.62 -42.26
C ALA A 563 48.53 31.75 -42.25
N VAL A 564 48.65 30.84 -43.23
CA VAL A 564 49.81 29.93 -43.45
C VAL A 564 49.82 28.68 -42.54
N ASP A 565 49.04 27.70 -43.00
CA ASP A 565 49.46 26.35 -43.40
C ASP A 565 50.82 25.80 -42.89
N LEU A 566 50.83 24.52 -42.46
CA LEU A 566 52.05 23.78 -42.12
C LEU A 566 51.93 22.29 -42.50
N LYS A 567 52.93 21.83 -43.25
CA LYS A 567 53.11 20.44 -43.73
C LYS A 567 54.10 19.64 -42.87
N GLU A 568 54.06 18.32 -43.08
CA GLU A 568 55.19 17.36 -43.04
C GLU A 568 55.97 17.07 -41.72
N THR A 569 55.70 15.87 -41.18
CA THR A 569 56.69 14.85 -40.71
C THR A 569 57.62 15.17 -39.51
N TYR A 570 58.06 14.25 -38.64
CA TYR A 570 58.63 12.90 -38.88
C TYR A 570 58.37 11.87 -37.73
N ARG A 571 59.17 10.79 -37.65
CA ARG A 571 59.00 9.57 -36.79
C ARG A 571 59.86 9.52 -35.49
N PRO A 572 59.64 8.54 -34.56
CA PRO A 572 60.09 8.61 -33.15
C PRO A 572 61.12 7.55 -32.64
N GLY A 573 61.66 7.77 -31.43
CA GLY A 573 62.39 6.85 -30.52
C GLY A 573 62.97 7.62 -29.30
N GLY A 574 63.37 7.07 -28.14
CA GLY A 574 63.26 5.71 -27.56
C GLY A 574 63.93 5.60 -26.15
N LEU A 575 63.35 4.77 -25.25
CA LEU A 575 63.87 4.13 -24.00
C LEU A 575 64.79 4.82 -22.93
N ARG A 576 64.44 4.51 -21.65
CA ARG A 576 65.28 4.04 -20.49
C ARG A 576 65.77 4.97 -19.33
N ASN A 577 65.54 4.46 -18.10
CA ASN A 577 66.34 4.55 -16.84
C ASN A 577 66.56 5.95 -16.17
N SER A 578 66.97 6.09 -14.89
CA SER A 578 67.30 5.15 -13.78
C SER A 578 66.73 5.62 -12.40
N SER A 579 67.31 5.19 -11.27
CA SER A 579 66.87 5.44 -9.88
C SER A 579 68.02 5.78 -8.92
N TRP A 580 67.71 6.44 -7.78
CA TRP A 580 68.40 6.50 -6.44
C TRP A 580 67.71 7.63 -5.61
N THR A 581 67.44 7.68 -4.29
CA THR A 581 67.81 7.05 -2.99
C THR A 581 68.61 7.99 -2.06
N ARG A 582 68.38 7.85 -0.72
CA ARG A 582 68.94 8.61 0.44
C ARG A 582 68.27 9.98 0.71
N ASN A 583 68.19 10.50 1.96
CA ASN A 583 68.61 9.94 3.27
C ASN A 583 67.69 10.36 4.45
N ARG A 584 68.04 9.92 5.67
CA ARG A 584 67.25 9.94 6.92
C ARG A 584 68.08 10.48 8.10
N TRP A 585 67.49 11.29 8.99
CA TRP A 585 67.98 11.52 10.38
C TRP A 585 66.81 11.82 11.36
N ARG A 586 67.11 11.92 12.66
CA ARG A 586 66.19 12.04 13.83
C ARG A 586 66.71 13.09 14.82
N ILE A 587 65.81 13.63 15.65
CA ILE A 587 65.90 14.16 17.05
C ILE A 587 64.70 15.13 17.19
N ALA A 588 63.74 15.10 18.13
CA ALA A 588 63.59 14.66 19.53
C ALA A 588 63.72 15.82 20.55
N GLY A 589 62.64 16.14 21.29
CA GLY A 589 62.62 17.19 22.32
C GLY A 589 61.20 17.61 22.75
N ASN A 590 61.04 17.81 24.06
CA ASN A 590 59.90 18.34 24.84
C ASN A 590 59.89 19.90 24.81
N GLU A 591 58.99 20.72 25.39
CA GLU A 591 57.63 20.64 26.01
C GLU A 591 57.04 22.10 26.04
N ASP A 592 55.86 22.29 26.65
CA ASP A 592 55.28 23.54 27.20
C ASP A 592 54.70 24.68 26.31
N ASP A 593 53.51 25.13 26.74
CA ASP A 593 52.78 26.41 26.49
C ASP A 593 53.29 27.50 27.50
N PRO A 594 52.85 28.80 27.57
CA PRO A 594 51.60 29.40 27.04
C PRO A 594 51.69 30.86 26.45
N GLU A 595 50.52 31.38 25.99
CA GLU A 595 50.12 32.82 25.88
C GLU A 595 50.99 33.80 25.02
N GLU A 596 50.53 34.93 24.43
CA GLU A 596 49.20 35.57 24.31
C GLU A 596 49.07 36.40 22.98
N PHE A 597 47.84 36.83 22.65
CA PHE A 597 47.45 38.11 22.01
C PHE A 597 47.89 38.58 20.58
N SER A 598 46.92 38.52 19.65
CA SER A 598 46.53 39.58 18.65
C SER A 598 47.39 39.93 17.40
N GLY A 599 46.73 40.44 16.33
CA GLY A 599 47.40 41.13 15.19
C GLY A 599 46.71 41.07 13.81
N ASN A 600 46.20 42.21 13.30
CA ASN A 600 45.54 42.37 11.98
C ASN A 600 46.47 42.35 10.73
N GLY A 601 45.89 42.08 9.54
CA GLY A 601 46.46 42.40 8.21
C GLY A 601 46.23 41.27 7.18
N ILE A 602 45.49 41.37 6.06
CA ILE A 602 45.29 42.37 4.98
C ILE A 602 46.35 42.33 3.86
N ALA A 603 45.94 41.65 2.77
CA ALA A 603 46.23 41.87 1.35
C ALA A 603 47.69 41.99 0.81
N ALA A 604 48.02 41.06 -0.10
CA ALA A 604 48.94 41.31 -1.22
C ALA A 604 48.48 40.63 -2.53
N LYS A 605 48.74 41.29 -3.66
CA LYS A 605 48.60 40.89 -5.07
C LYS A 605 49.74 41.62 -5.83
N PRO A 606 50.06 41.29 -7.08
CA PRO A 606 50.03 39.99 -7.77
C PRO A 606 51.41 39.71 -8.44
N THR A 607 51.53 38.68 -9.28
CA THR A 607 52.38 38.69 -10.49
C THR A 607 52.04 37.52 -11.42
N SER A 608 52.51 37.55 -12.67
CA SER A 608 52.16 36.60 -13.72
C SER A 608 53.33 36.26 -14.64
N SER A 609 53.49 34.99 -14.99
CA SER A 609 54.17 34.55 -16.21
C SER A 609 53.64 33.17 -16.64
N ASN A 610 53.73 32.88 -17.94
CA ASN A 610 53.11 31.70 -18.56
C ASN A 610 54.06 30.50 -18.65
N ASN A 611 53.49 29.30 -18.67
CA ASN A 611 54.03 28.24 -19.53
C ASN A 611 52.92 27.29 -19.99
N LEU A 612 53.06 26.73 -21.20
CA LEU A 612 51.94 26.20 -21.98
C LEU A 612 51.52 24.77 -21.58
N THR A 613 50.23 24.45 -21.81
CA THR A 613 49.74 23.05 -21.86
C THR A 613 48.73 22.88 -23.02
N PRO A 614 48.67 21.71 -23.69
CA PRO A 614 47.80 21.52 -24.87
C PRO A 614 46.29 21.61 -24.54
N PRO A 615 45.41 21.82 -25.55
CA PRO A 615 43.99 22.13 -25.31
C PRO A 615 43.27 21.00 -24.57
N ALA A 616 42.90 21.27 -23.33
CA ALA A 616 42.19 20.32 -22.47
C ALA A 616 40.78 20.05 -23.01
N GLY A 617 40.37 18.78 -22.98
CA GLY A 617 38.99 18.37 -23.26
C GLY A 617 37.99 19.08 -22.35
N LEU A 618 36.74 19.18 -22.81
CA LEU A 618 35.65 19.95 -22.17
C LEU A 618 35.56 19.61 -20.67
N LYS A 619 35.94 20.54 -19.80
CA LYS A 619 35.81 20.40 -18.35
C LYS A 619 34.32 20.46 -18.00
N VAL A 620 33.74 19.29 -17.69
CA VAL A 620 32.33 19.16 -17.27
C VAL A 620 32.19 19.41 -15.77
N THR A 621 33.22 19.07 -14.98
CA THR A 621 33.32 19.46 -13.56
C THR A 621 34.76 19.84 -13.22
N HIS A 622 34.97 20.40 -12.03
CA HIS A 622 36.30 20.74 -11.51
C HIS A 622 37.28 19.55 -11.38
N ARG A 623 36.79 18.29 -11.47
CA ARG A 623 37.63 17.06 -11.41
C ARG A 623 37.52 16.13 -12.61
N CYS A 624 36.63 16.40 -13.57
CA CYS A 624 36.41 15.52 -14.73
C CYS A 624 36.22 16.30 -16.04
N SER A 625 36.94 15.88 -17.09
CA SER A 625 36.79 16.38 -18.45
C SER A 625 36.41 15.29 -19.44
N ILE A 626 35.72 15.68 -20.51
CA ILE A 626 35.45 14.83 -21.68
C ILE A 626 36.49 15.14 -22.75
N LEU A 627 37.29 14.14 -23.12
CA LEU A 627 38.27 14.24 -24.19
C LEU A 627 37.58 14.16 -25.56
N MET A 628 38.25 14.64 -26.63
CA MET A 628 37.64 14.74 -27.98
C MET A 628 37.25 13.38 -28.60
N ASN A 629 37.80 12.28 -28.10
CA ASN A 629 37.41 10.90 -28.42
C ASN A 629 36.18 10.40 -27.61
N ALA A 630 35.47 11.31 -26.94
CA ALA A 630 34.34 11.06 -26.04
C ALA A 630 34.65 10.21 -24.79
N THR A 631 35.91 9.93 -24.44
CA THR A 631 36.24 9.29 -23.16
C THR A 631 36.29 10.31 -22.02
N VAL A 632 35.83 9.90 -20.84
CA VAL A 632 35.85 10.73 -19.63
C VAL A 632 37.16 10.50 -18.89
N LYS A 633 37.89 11.58 -18.61
CA LYS A 633 39.07 11.56 -17.74
C LYS A 633 38.78 12.34 -16.45
N CYS A 634 38.71 11.61 -15.33
CA CYS A 634 38.61 12.20 -13.99
C CYS A 634 39.97 12.17 -13.27
N ASP A 635 40.12 13.00 -12.26
CA ASP A 635 41.20 12.96 -11.27
C ASP A 635 41.36 11.56 -10.66
N GLY A 636 42.60 11.07 -10.59
CA GLY A 636 42.93 9.78 -9.97
C GLY A 636 42.65 9.73 -8.47
N GLY A 637 42.64 10.87 -7.78
CA GLY A 637 42.20 10.96 -6.38
C GLY A 637 40.75 10.52 -6.17
N LEU A 638 39.89 10.72 -7.18
CA LEU A 638 38.47 10.38 -7.13
C LEU A 638 38.22 8.88 -6.98
N TYR A 639 39.06 8.04 -7.60
CA TYR A 639 38.91 6.59 -7.60
C TYR A 639 39.63 5.89 -6.43
N LYS A 640 40.44 6.63 -5.66
CA LYS A 640 41.15 6.10 -4.47
C LYS A 640 40.27 6.05 -3.22
N SER A 641 39.14 6.75 -3.19
CA SER A 641 38.18 6.73 -2.07
C SER A 641 36.77 6.50 -2.58
N LEU A 642 36.13 5.42 -2.11
CA LEU A 642 34.74 5.08 -2.42
C LEU A 642 33.77 6.21 -1.99
N GLN A 643 34.12 6.98 -0.96
CA GLN A 643 33.31 8.10 -0.50
C GLN A 643 33.44 9.31 -1.45
N ALA A 644 34.68 9.72 -1.78
CA ALA A 644 34.91 10.82 -2.72
C ALA A 644 34.30 10.54 -4.11
N TRP A 645 34.32 9.28 -4.56
CA TRP A 645 33.62 8.86 -5.79
C TRP A 645 32.10 9.03 -5.70
N LYS A 646 31.48 8.58 -4.59
CA LYS A 646 30.02 8.73 -4.37
C LYS A 646 29.61 10.20 -4.35
N ASP A 647 30.33 11.03 -3.60
CA ASP A 647 29.96 12.43 -3.37
C ASP A 647 30.07 13.25 -4.67
N HIS A 648 31.15 13.06 -5.43
CA HIS A 648 31.31 13.73 -6.73
C HIS A 648 30.34 13.21 -7.79
N LYS A 649 30.00 11.90 -7.76
CA LYS A 649 28.94 11.35 -8.62
C LYS A 649 27.58 12.01 -8.30
N LEU A 650 27.22 12.10 -7.02
CA LEU A 650 25.93 12.66 -6.56
C LEU A 650 25.82 14.16 -6.89
N HIS A 651 26.93 14.89 -6.78
CA HIS A 651 27.05 16.28 -7.25
C HIS A 651 26.73 16.42 -8.76
N ILE A 652 27.29 15.55 -9.61
CA ILE A 652 26.99 15.51 -11.05
C ILE A 652 25.52 15.17 -11.32
N GLU A 653 24.94 14.20 -10.61
CA GLU A 653 23.52 13.84 -10.77
C GLU A 653 22.58 15.02 -10.42
N HIS A 654 22.92 15.83 -9.41
CA HIS A 654 22.18 17.04 -9.05
C HIS A 654 22.34 18.19 -10.06
N GLU A 655 23.55 18.40 -10.59
CA GLU A 655 23.82 19.40 -11.63
C GLU A 655 23.06 19.08 -12.93
N ILE A 656 22.94 17.79 -13.27
CA ILE A 656 22.12 17.33 -14.39
C ILE A 656 20.62 17.61 -14.15
N GLU A 657 20.06 17.33 -12.97
CA GLU A 657 18.64 17.58 -12.69
C GLU A 657 18.28 19.09 -12.73
N THR A 658 19.16 19.93 -12.17
CA THR A 658 18.96 21.39 -12.18
C THR A 658 19.09 21.97 -13.59
N LEU A 659 20.05 21.52 -14.41
CA LEU A 659 20.16 21.91 -15.82
C LEU A 659 18.97 21.42 -16.66
N GLN A 660 18.51 20.18 -16.47
CA GLN A 660 17.29 19.67 -17.13
C GLN A 660 16.06 20.52 -16.77
N THR A 661 15.93 20.92 -15.51
CA THR A 661 14.85 21.80 -15.04
C THR A 661 14.95 23.19 -15.68
N LYS A 662 16.15 23.78 -15.76
CA LYS A 662 16.40 25.06 -16.45
C LYS A 662 16.05 24.98 -17.94
N ILE A 663 16.44 23.90 -18.62
CA ILE A 663 16.09 23.63 -20.03
C ILE A 663 14.57 23.46 -20.21
N LYS A 664 13.89 22.78 -19.28
CA LYS A 664 12.42 22.62 -19.32
C LYS A 664 11.72 23.99 -19.21
N ASN A 665 12.11 24.81 -18.25
CA ASN A 665 11.54 26.15 -18.06
C ASN A 665 11.80 27.03 -19.30
N LEU A 666 13.00 26.99 -19.87
CA LEU A 666 13.33 27.71 -21.11
C LEU A 666 12.55 27.20 -22.34
N ARG A 667 12.23 25.91 -22.41
CA ARG A 667 11.33 25.34 -23.44
C ARG A 667 9.89 25.81 -23.25
N GLU A 668 9.44 25.97 -22.01
CA GLU A 668 8.11 26.47 -21.68
C GLU A 668 7.97 27.97 -22.02
N VAL A 669 8.98 28.79 -21.68
CA VAL A 669 9.08 30.20 -22.10
C VAL A 669 9.16 30.32 -23.63
N LYS A 670 9.98 29.51 -24.31
CA LYS A 670 10.03 29.45 -25.79
C LYS A 670 8.69 29.01 -26.40
N GLY A 671 7.93 28.17 -25.71
CA GLY A 671 6.57 27.77 -26.07
C GLY A 671 5.54 28.90 -25.88
N HIS A 672 5.73 29.75 -24.88
CA HIS A 672 4.92 30.95 -24.65
C HIS A 672 5.21 32.04 -25.68
N LEU A 673 6.49 32.37 -25.93
CA LEU A 673 6.93 33.32 -26.95
C LEU A 673 6.53 32.89 -28.39
N LYS A 674 6.36 31.58 -28.63
CA LYS A 674 5.78 31.06 -29.88
C LYS A 674 4.25 31.21 -30.01
N LYS A 675 3.55 31.44 -28.90
CA LYS A 675 2.09 31.65 -28.86
C LYS A 675 1.70 33.12 -28.77
N VAL A 676 2.56 33.94 -28.16
CA VAL A 676 2.42 35.39 -28.04
C VAL A 676 3.49 36.05 -28.92
N ARG A 677 3.41 35.80 -30.23
CA ARG A 677 4.17 36.56 -31.24
C ARG A 677 3.40 37.85 -31.51
N PRO A 678 4.00 39.05 -31.37
CA PRO A 678 3.38 40.29 -31.82
C PRO A 678 3.13 40.26 -33.34
N GLU A 679 2.05 40.89 -33.78
CA GLU A 679 1.83 41.16 -35.20
C GLU A 679 2.76 42.30 -35.67
N GLU A 680 3.08 42.31 -36.96
CA GLU A 680 4.10 43.19 -37.53
C GLU A 680 3.51 44.57 -37.85
N CYS A 681 3.97 45.61 -37.15
CA CYS A 681 3.56 46.98 -37.40
C CYS A 681 3.95 47.41 -38.82
N GLN A 682 2.95 47.74 -39.64
CA GLN A 682 3.16 48.48 -40.88
C GLN A 682 3.34 49.97 -40.54
N CYS A 683 4.52 50.52 -40.80
CA CYS A 683 4.80 51.94 -40.63
C CYS A 683 4.71 52.67 -41.98
N ASN A 684 3.72 53.54 -42.12
CA ASN A 684 3.68 54.72 -43.00
C ASN A 684 2.33 55.44 -42.75
N ALA A 685 2.24 56.76 -42.62
CA ALA A 685 3.27 57.80 -42.52
C ALA A 685 2.70 59.05 -41.79
N SER A 686 3.48 60.14 -41.77
CA SER A 686 3.09 61.52 -41.39
C SER A 686 2.57 61.78 -39.97
N SER A 687 3.41 62.47 -39.19
CA SER A 687 3.05 63.30 -38.04
C SER A 687 2.05 64.42 -38.38
N TYR A 688 1.32 64.90 -37.37
CA TYR A 688 1.27 66.34 -37.05
C TYR A 688 0.94 66.55 -35.56
N LEU A 689 1.33 67.71 -35.01
CA LEU A 689 1.10 68.06 -33.60
C LEU A 689 -0.27 68.73 -33.42
N PHE A 690 -0.86 68.59 -32.23
CA PHE A 690 -1.48 69.74 -31.56
C PHE A 690 -1.23 69.69 -30.04
N LYS A 691 -1.04 70.87 -29.44
CA LYS A 691 -0.94 71.05 -27.98
C LYS A 691 -2.32 71.39 -27.41
N ASN A 692 -2.59 71.00 -26.16
CA ASN A 692 -2.94 71.97 -25.12
C ASN A 692 -2.79 71.38 -23.72
N LYS A 693 -2.72 72.28 -22.72
CA LYS A 693 -2.76 71.95 -21.29
C LYS A 693 -4.22 71.71 -20.87
N ASP A 694 -4.46 70.92 -19.82
CA ASP A 694 -4.70 71.52 -18.50
C ASP A 694 -4.73 70.50 -17.35
N MET A 695 -4.98 71.01 -16.15
CA MET A 695 -4.64 70.46 -14.83
C MET A 695 -5.77 69.64 -14.20
N PHE A 696 -5.46 68.48 -13.58
CA PHE A 696 -5.80 68.13 -12.17
C PHE A 696 -5.63 66.63 -11.83
N GLY A 697 -5.14 66.35 -10.60
CA GLY A 697 -5.64 65.27 -9.74
C GLY A 697 -5.09 63.84 -9.91
N LEU A 698 -4.49 63.29 -8.84
CA LEU A 698 -4.25 61.85 -8.72
C LEU A 698 -5.57 61.09 -8.58
N LYS A 699 -5.71 59.96 -9.30
CA LYS A 699 -6.52 58.81 -8.88
C LYS A 699 -5.87 57.49 -9.34
N ALA A 700 -6.14 56.42 -8.60
CA ALA A 700 -5.32 55.20 -8.63
C ALA A 700 -5.50 54.34 -9.89
N ALA A 701 -4.41 53.67 -10.31
CA ALA A 701 -4.40 52.75 -11.45
C ALA A 701 -5.25 51.49 -11.20
N GLN A 702 -6.46 51.45 -11.77
CA GLN A 702 -7.37 50.31 -11.68
C GLN A 702 -7.03 49.23 -12.74
N MET A 703 -5.88 48.56 -12.59
CA MET A 703 -5.50 47.43 -13.44
C MET A 703 -6.49 46.26 -13.31
N HIS A 704 -7.17 45.90 -14.40
CA HIS A 704 -8.13 44.79 -14.43
C HIS A 704 -7.47 43.43 -14.11
N SER A 705 -7.76 42.90 -12.92
CA SER A 705 -7.34 41.55 -12.54
C SER A 705 -8.16 40.49 -13.30
N LEU A 706 -7.50 39.68 -14.11
CA LEU A 706 -8.15 38.56 -14.84
C LEU A 706 -8.78 37.56 -13.85
N ARG A 707 -10.11 37.57 -13.80
CA ARG A 707 -10.93 36.92 -12.75
C ARG A 707 -11.03 35.41 -12.96
N MET A 708 -9.97 34.68 -12.59
CA MET A 708 -9.93 33.21 -12.57
C MET A 708 -11.18 32.60 -11.89
N PRO A 709 -11.83 31.57 -12.48
CA PRO A 709 -13.00 30.92 -11.89
C PRO A 709 -12.74 30.39 -10.47
N SER A 710 -13.68 30.60 -9.55
CA SER A 710 -13.49 30.32 -8.12
C SER A 710 -13.01 28.88 -7.84
N LYS A 711 -13.63 27.87 -8.47
CA LYS A 711 -13.20 26.46 -8.36
C LYS A 711 -11.75 26.24 -8.79
N GLN A 712 -11.28 26.91 -9.85
CA GLN A 712 -9.88 26.82 -10.30
C GLN A 712 -8.93 27.55 -9.34
N LYS A 713 -9.31 28.74 -8.85
CA LYS A 713 -8.54 29.48 -7.83
C LYS A 713 -8.35 28.66 -6.55
N THR A 714 -9.41 28.00 -6.07
CA THR A 714 -9.34 27.09 -4.91
C THR A 714 -8.48 25.85 -5.19
N GLN A 715 -8.60 25.22 -6.36
CA GLN A 715 -7.75 24.08 -6.74
C GLN A 715 -6.27 24.47 -6.85
N TRP A 716 -5.98 25.65 -7.39
CA TRP A 716 -4.63 26.20 -7.50
C TRP A 716 -4.06 26.51 -6.11
N LEU A 717 -4.83 27.17 -5.24
CA LEU A 717 -4.44 27.43 -3.84
C LEU A 717 -4.19 26.13 -3.06
N GLN A 718 -5.00 25.08 -3.25
CA GLN A 718 -4.75 23.78 -2.63
C GLN A 718 -3.48 23.09 -3.18
N LYS A 719 -3.25 23.14 -4.50
CA LYS A 719 -2.02 22.63 -5.13
C LYS A 719 -0.78 23.38 -4.63
N GLU A 720 -0.87 24.71 -4.54
CA GLU A 720 0.20 25.58 -4.06
C GLU A 720 0.45 25.43 -2.55
N GLN A 721 -0.59 25.29 -1.72
CA GLN A 721 -0.44 24.91 -0.32
C GLN A 721 0.22 23.52 -0.17
N LYS A 722 -0.16 22.53 -0.98
CA LYS A 722 0.50 21.22 -1.01
C LYS A 722 1.97 21.34 -1.46
N ARG A 723 2.27 22.22 -2.42
CA ARG A 723 3.64 22.52 -2.90
C ARG A 723 4.47 23.21 -1.82
N ARG A 724 3.94 24.23 -1.15
CA ARG A 724 4.57 24.94 -0.01
C ARG A 724 4.75 24.02 1.21
N LYS A 725 3.79 23.13 1.52
CA LYS A 725 3.95 22.10 2.56
C LYS A 725 5.06 21.12 2.22
N LYS A 726 5.17 20.68 0.95
CA LYS A 726 6.31 19.85 0.48
C LYS A 726 7.64 20.61 0.56
N LEU A 727 7.69 21.86 0.09
CA LEU A 727 8.91 22.68 0.12
C LEU A 727 9.37 22.98 1.56
N ARG A 728 8.47 23.31 2.48
CA ARG A 728 8.80 23.48 3.91
C ARG A 728 9.32 22.19 4.54
N LYS A 729 8.75 21.02 4.21
CA LYS A 729 9.28 19.72 4.63
C LYS A 729 10.65 19.41 4.01
N PHE A 730 10.90 19.83 2.78
CA PHE A 730 12.19 19.64 2.09
C PHE A 730 13.28 20.56 2.64
N LEU A 731 13.00 21.85 2.82
CA LEU A 731 13.92 22.80 3.43
C LEU A 731 14.25 22.41 4.88
N LYS A 732 13.27 21.95 5.66
CA LYS A 732 13.54 21.48 7.03
C LYS A 732 14.41 20.21 7.06
N ARG A 733 14.33 19.33 6.05
CA ARG A 733 15.24 18.17 5.90
C ARG A 733 16.67 18.60 5.61
N LEU A 734 16.85 19.55 4.69
CA LEU A 734 18.15 20.12 4.36
C LEU A 734 18.77 20.82 5.58
N GLN A 735 17.96 21.56 6.35
CA GLN A 735 18.39 22.24 7.57
C GLN A 735 18.73 21.28 8.72
N ASN A 736 18.18 20.06 8.71
CA ASN A 736 18.39 19.02 9.72
C ASN A 736 19.47 17.97 9.36
N ASN A 737 20.07 18.03 8.17
CA ASN A 737 20.88 16.93 7.60
C ASN A 737 20.15 15.56 7.59
N ASP A 738 18.85 15.56 7.29
CA ASP A 738 18.02 14.35 7.22
C ASP A 738 18.44 13.43 6.04
N THR A 739 19.44 12.58 6.26
CA THR A 739 19.89 11.54 5.31
C THR A 739 18.86 10.41 5.13
N CYS A 740 17.77 10.42 5.90
CA CYS A 740 16.75 9.38 5.94
C CYS A 740 15.74 9.45 4.77
N SER A 741 16.21 9.26 3.54
CA SER A 741 15.32 9.08 2.39
C SER A 741 15.90 8.20 1.28
N MET A 742 15.36 6.99 1.14
CA MET A 742 15.53 6.15 -0.06
C MET A 742 14.49 6.54 -1.13
N PRO A 743 14.85 6.63 -2.43
CA PRO A 743 13.90 6.94 -3.50
C PRO A 743 12.71 5.97 -3.54
N GLY A 744 11.49 6.50 -3.60
CA GLY A 744 10.24 5.72 -3.67
C GLY A 744 9.73 5.19 -2.32
N LEU A 745 10.62 4.86 -1.38
CA LEU A 745 10.24 4.36 -0.05
C LEU A 745 9.79 5.48 0.89
N THR A 746 8.92 5.13 1.85
CA THR A 746 8.62 5.93 3.03
C THR A 746 9.48 5.46 4.19
N CYS A 747 10.45 6.28 4.57
CA CYS A 747 11.33 6.04 5.71
C CYS A 747 10.84 6.77 6.96
N PHE A 748 11.12 6.19 8.13
CA PHE A 748 10.98 6.84 9.42
C PHE A 748 12.37 7.03 10.05
N THR A 749 12.55 8.18 10.71
CA THR A 749 13.57 8.36 11.73
C THR A 749 13.02 7.93 13.08
N HIS A 750 13.87 7.38 13.93
CA HIS A 750 13.65 7.25 15.36
C HIS A 750 14.75 8.02 16.08
N ASP A 751 14.39 8.72 17.15
CA ASP A 751 15.29 9.53 17.97
C ASP A 751 14.98 9.33 19.46
N ASN A 752 15.85 9.87 20.32
CA ASN A 752 15.76 9.72 21.77
C ASN A 752 14.48 10.34 22.39
N HIS A 753 13.71 11.13 21.62
CA HIS A 753 12.50 11.84 22.06
C HIS A 753 11.20 11.23 21.50
N HIS A 754 11.27 10.09 20.80
CA HIS A 754 10.08 9.45 20.19
C HIS A 754 9.07 8.92 21.24
N TRP A 755 9.55 8.56 22.43
CA TRP A 755 8.72 8.15 23.57
C TRP A 755 8.76 9.21 24.67
N GLN A 756 7.59 9.52 25.24
CA GLN A 756 7.40 10.51 26.31
C GLN A 756 7.45 9.87 27.70
N THR A 757 7.20 8.56 27.83
CA THR A 757 7.34 7.83 29.09
C THR A 757 8.61 6.98 29.12
N ALA A 758 9.23 6.83 30.30
CA ALA A 758 10.37 5.95 30.51
C ALA A 758 9.97 4.46 30.33
N PRO A 759 10.89 3.56 29.95
CA PRO A 759 12.30 3.80 29.61
C PRO A 759 12.47 4.53 28.25
N PHE A 760 13.34 5.54 28.23
CA PHE A 760 13.67 6.33 27.05
C PHE A 760 14.65 5.61 26.12
N TRP A 761 14.70 6.02 24.86
CA TRP A 761 15.66 5.47 23.89
C TRP A 761 17.03 6.15 24.03
N THR A 762 18.06 5.37 24.34
CA THR A 762 19.42 5.87 24.63
C THR A 762 20.45 5.56 23.54
N MET A 763 20.15 4.66 22.61
CA MET A 763 21.11 4.11 21.64
C MET A 763 21.33 4.98 20.38
N GLY A 764 20.90 6.25 20.44
CA GLY A 764 21.08 7.23 19.37
C GLY A 764 20.09 7.11 18.20
N PRO A 765 19.95 8.16 17.38
CA PRO A 765 18.96 8.18 16.30
C PRO A 765 19.32 7.22 15.16
N PHE A 766 18.30 6.60 14.56
CA PHE A 766 18.46 5.75 13.38
C PHE A 766 17.35 5.99 12.34
N CYS A 767 17.56 5.43 11.14
CA CYS A 767 16.63 5.51 10.01
C CYS A 767 16.30 4.11 9.48
N ALA A 768 15.03 3.84 9.19
CA ALA A 768 14.60 2.64 8.48
C ALA A 768 13.51 2.94 7.45
N CYS A 769 13.50 2.19 6.35
CA CYS A 769 12.59 2.38 5.21
C CYS A 769 11.75 1.11 5.00
N THR A 770 10.53 1.09 5.54
CA THR A 770 9.73 -0.15 5.67
C THR A 770 8.44 -0.19 4.85
N SER A 771 8.06 0.88 4.14
CA SER A 771 6.91 0.85 3.22
C SER A 771 7.11 1.81 2.04
N ALA A 772 6.12 1.91 1.16
CA ALA A 772 6.10 2.80 0.01
C ALA A 772 4.66 3.12 -0.42
N ASN A 773 4.37 4.36 -0.79
CA ASN A 773 3.01 4.79 -1.19
C ASN A 773 2.54 4.28 -2.56
N ASN A 774 3.46 3.74 -3.36
CA ASN A 774 3.18 3.13 -4.66
C ASN A 774 3.01 1.60 -4.60
N ASN A 775 3.33 0.95 -3.47
CA ASN A 775 3.18 -0.49 -3.33
C ASN A 775 1.70 -0.86 -3.33
N THR A 776 1.24 -1.38 -4.47
CA THR A 776 -0.15 -1.73 -4.75
C THR A 776 -0.20 -3.21 -5.09
N TYR A 777 -1.09 -3.94 -4.44
CA TYR A 777 -1.30 -5.37 -4.64
C TYR A 777 -2.77 -5.74 -4.39
N TRP A 778 -3.15 -6.88 -4.95
CA TRP A 778 -4.38 -7.60 -4.65
C TRP A 778 -4.00 -9.05 -4.35
N CYS A 779 -4.57 -9.64 -3.31
CA CYS A 779 -4.29 -11.02 -2.93
C CYS A 779 -5.57 -11.81 -2.69
N LEU A 780 -5.55 -13.06 -3.14
CA LEU A 780 -6.52 -14.10 -2.84
C LEU A 780 -6.01 -14.90 -1.64
N ARG A 781 -6.71 -14.81 -0.51
CA ARG A 781 -6.44 -15.65 0.67
C ARG A 781 -7.54 -16.70 0.76
N THR A 782 -7.16 -17.98 0.79
CA THR A 782 -8.09 -19.12 0.80
C THR A 782 -7.79 -20.04 1.97
N ILE A 783 -8.84 -20.42 2.72
CA ILE A 783 -8.81 -21.37 3.84
C ILE A 783 -10.04 -22.28 3.76
N ASN A 784 -9.83 -23.57 3.53
CA ASN A 784 -10.83 -24.64 3.64
C ASN A 784 -10.16 -25.96 4.05
N ASP A 785 -10.92 -27.05 4.12
CA ASP A 785 -10.48 -28.38 4.57
C ASP A 785 -9.32 -29.00 3.74
N THR A 786 -8.97 -28.40 2.60
CA THR A 786 -7.96 -28.91 1.65
C THR A 786 -6.87 -27.89 1.29
N HIS A 787 -7.15 -26.59 1.37
CA HIS A 787 -6.29 -25.51 0.89
C HIS A 787 -6.17 -24.40 1.94
N ASN A 788 -4.94 -23.93 2.20
CA ASN A 788 -4.65 -22.83 3.11
C ASN A 788 -3.53 -21.97 2.52
N PHE A 789 -3.83 -21.16 1.51
CA PHE A 789 -2.83 -20.41 0.76
C PHE A 789 -3.09 -18.90 0.75
N LEU A 790 -2.04 -18.15 0.40
CA LEU A 790 -2.07 -16.75 0.02
C LEU A 790 -1.43 -16.61 -1.38
N PHE A 791 -2.18 -16.08 -2.35
CA PHE A 791 -1.71 -15.73 -3.68
C PHE A 791 -1.81 -14.21 -3.88
N CYS A 792 -0.76 -13.54 -4.34
CA CYS A 792 -0.71 -12.08 -4.50
C CYS A 792 -0.23 -11.64 -5.88
N GLU A 793 -0.91 -10.64 -6.44
CA GLU A 793 -0.51 -9.93 -7.65
C GLU A 793 -0.16 -8.47 -7.35
N PHE A 794 1.09 -8.09 -7.62
CA PHE A 794 1.56 -6.72 -7.47
C PHE A 794 1.33 -5.92 -8.75
N ALA A 795 1.09 -4.62 -8.62
CA ALA A 795 0.88 -3.72 -9.76
C ALA A 795 2.12 -3.53 -10.67
N THR A 796 3.25 -4.17 -10.35
CA THR A 796 4.44 -4.31 -11.21
C THR A 796 4.40 -5.55 -12.11
N GLY A 797 3.43 -6.45 -11.94
CA GLY A 797 3.36 -7.75 -12.61
C GLY A 797 4.04 -8.89 -11.86
N PHE A 798 4.68 -8.60 -10.72
CA PHE A 798 5.28 -9.61 -9.87
C PHE A 798 4.22 -10.44 -9.11
N LEU A 799 4.48 -11.73 -8.91
CA LEU A 799 3.57 -12.69 -8.28
C LEU A 799 4.19 -13.31 -7.01
N GLU A 800 3.38 -13.51 -5.98
CA GLU A 800 3.74 -14.30 -4.79
C GLU A 800 2.71 -15.39 -4.49
N TYR A 801 3.16 -16.52 -3.97
CA TYR A 801 2.33 -17.63 -3.53
C TYR A 801 2.97 -18.34 -2.34
N PHE A 802 2.18 -18.58 -1.30
CA PHE A 802 2.59 -19.29 -0.08
C PHE A 802 1.49 -20.29 0.29
N ASP A 803 1.86 -21.55 0.58
CA ASP A 803 0.98 -22.55 1.20
C ASP A 803 1.29 -22.62 2.69
N LEU A 804 0.41 -22.05 3.51
CA LEU A 804 0.61 -21.89 4.94
C LEU A 804 0.45 -23.19 5.74
N ASN A 805 0.04 -24.29 5.09
CA ASN A 805 0.15 -25.63 5.68
C ASN A 805 1.61 -26.15 5.70
N THR A 806 2.50 -25.55 4.91
CA THR A 806 3.92 -25.97 4.78
C THR A 806 4.91 -24.85 5.11
N ASP A 807 4.56 -23.60 4.79
CA ASP A 807 5.31 -22.38 5.08
C ASP A 807 4.42 -21.34 5.80
N PRO A 808 4.07 -21.57 7.08
CA PRO A 808 3.22 -20.66 7.84
C PRO A 808 3.86 -19.28 8.07
N TYR A 809 5.18 -19.16 7.94
CA TYR A 809 5.93 -17.90 8.09
C TYR A 809 6.24 -17.20 6.76
N GLN A 810 5.76 -17.75 5.63
CA GLN A 810 5.78 -17.14 4.29
C GLN A 810 7.22 -16.84 3.79
N LEU A 811 8.17 -17.69 4.22
CA LEU A 811 9.60 -17.59 3.98
C LEU A 811 10.01 -17.79 2.51
N ILE A 812 9.30 -18.60 1.72
CA ILE A 812 9.70 -18.98 0.36
C ILE A 812 8.54 -18.77 -0.63
N ASN A 813 8.72 -17.88 -1.61
CA ASN A 813 7.73 -17.71 -2.68
C ASN A 813 7.70 -18.94 -3.62
N ALA A 814 6.60 -19.67 -3.59
CA ALA A 814 6.41 -20.92 -4.32
C ALA A 814 5.65 -20.78 -5.66
N VAL A 815 5.50 -19.57 -6.23
CA VAL A 815 4.84 -19.35 -7.54
C VAL A 815 5.40 -20.27 -8.64
N SER A 816 6.70 -20.56 -8.62
CA SER A 816 7.35 -21.40 -9.63
C SER A 816 7.00 -22.89 -9.57
N THR A 817 6.41 -23.38 -8.48
CA THR A 817 5.97 -24.80 -8.38
C THR A 817 4.53 -25.01 -8.84
N LEU A 818 3.79 -23.94 -9.15
CA LEU A 818 2.40 -24.00 -9.59
C LEU A 818 2.29 -24.27 -11.09
N ASP A 819 1.31 -25.09 -11.47
CA ASP A 819 0.90 -25.19 -12.86
C ASP A 819 0.19 -23.90 -13.34
N ARG A 820 0.30 -23.65 -14.65
CA ARG A 820 -0.33 -22.51 -15.33
C ARG A 820 -1.85 -22.51 -15.19
N ASN A 821 -2.51 -23.66 -15.12
CA ASN A 821 -3.97 -23.72 -14.96
C ASN A 821 -4.39 -23.29 -13.53
N ALA A 822 -3.62 -23.68 -12.51
CA ALA A 822 -3.83 -23.23 -11.13
C ALA A 822 -3.61 -21.72 -11.00
N LEU A 823 -2.51 -21.19 -11.56
CA LEU A 823 -2.23 -19.75 -11.62
C LEU A 823 -3.34 -18.98 -12.34
N ASN A 824 -3.79 -19.45 -13.51
CA ASN A 824 -4.88 -18.83 -14.26
C ASN A 824 -6.22 -18.86 -13.48
N SER A 825 -6.49 -19.93 -12.73
CA SER A 825 -7.69 -20.02 -11.89
C SER A 825 -7.66 -19.03 -10.72
N MET A 826 -6.52 -18.91 -10.04
CA MET A 826 -6.36 -17.93 -8.95
C MET A 826 -6.39 -16.49 -9.45
N HIS A 827 -5.80 -16.21 -10.62
CA HIS A 827 -5.91 -14.92 -11.31
C HIS A 827 -7.38 -14.57 -11.60
N GLN A 828 -8.17 -15.50 -12.16
CA GLN A 828 -9.60 -15.28 -12.44
C GLN A 828 -10.39 -14.98 -11.16
N GLN A 829 -10.26 -15.82 -10.13
CA GLN A 829 -10.92 -15.62 -8.83
C GLN A 829 -10.54 -14.27 -8.19
N LEU A 830 -9.26 -13.86 -8.29
CA LEU A 830 -8.79 -12.57 -7.80
C LEU A 830 -9.39 -11.39 -8.58
N MET A 831 -9.54 -11.50 -9.90
CA MET A 831 -10.15 -10.44 -10.71
C MET A 831 -11.67 -10.32 -10.47
N ASP A 832 -12.36 -11.45 -10.26
CA ASP A 832 -13.78 -11.46 -9.88
C ASP A 832 -14.01 -10.74 -8.54
N LEU A 833 -13.22 -11.08 -7.51
CA LEU A 833 -13.30 -10.44 -6.20
C LEU A 833 -12.89 -8.96 -6.23
N ARG A 834 -11.90 -8.59 -7.04
CA ARG A 834 -11.42 -7.21 -7.22
C ARG A 834 -12.44 -6.30 -7.94
N GLY A 835 -13.42 -6.88 -8.62
CA GLY A 835 -14.52 -6.16 -9.28
C GLY A 835 -15.86 -6.20 -8.55
N CYS A 836 -15.96 -6.92 -7.43
CA CYS A 836 -17.24 -7.28 -6.82
C CYS A 836 -17.96 -6.08 -6.18
N LYS A 837 -19.30 -6.05 -6.26
CA LYS A 837 -20.13 -5.01 -5.62
C LYS A 837 -21.37 -5.59 -4.96
N GLY A 838 -21.52 -5.27 -3.68
CA GLY A 838 -22.60 -5.75 -2.83
C GLY A 838 -22.46 -7.23 -2.48
N HIS A 839 -23.11 -7.61 -1.39
CA HIS A 839 -23.00 -8.92 -0.75
C HIS A 839 -23.06 -10.10 -1.74
N LYS A 840 -23.98 -10.04 -2.72
CA LYS A 840 -24.20 -11.12 -3.71
C LYS A 840 -23.00 -11.38 -4.63
N GLN A 841 -22.23 -10.36 -4.98
CA GLN A 841 -21.07 -10.50 -5.87
C GLN A 841 -19.80 -10.81 -5.08
N CYS A 842 -19.63 -10.19 -3.91
CA CYS A 842 -18.47 -10.40 -3.06
C CYS A 842 -18.53 -11.69 -2.22
N ASN A 843 -19.68 -12.37 -2.19
CA ASN A 843 -19.89 -13.64 -1.49
C ASN A 843 -20.78 -14.57 -2.35
N PRO A 844 -20.29 -15.06 -3.49
CA PRO A 844 -21.07 -15.97 -4.34
C PRO A 844 -21.40 -17.25 -3.55
N GLU A 845 -22.68 -17.55 -3.37
CA GLU A 845 -23.10 -18.80 -2.74
C GLU A 845 -22.78 -19.97 -3.69
N LYS A 846 -21.98 -20.95 -3.21
CA LYS A 846 -21.63 -22.16 -3.98
C LYS A 846 -22.84 -23.08 -4.16
N GLY A 847 -23.73 -22.69 -5.07
CA GLY A 847 -25.03 -23.33 -5.30
C GLY A 847 -24.95 -24.60 -6.14
N GLY A 848 -24.68 -25.73 -5.50
CA GLY A 848 -25.23 -27.05 -5.89
C GLY A 848 -24.88 -27.64 -7.27
N LYS A 849 -23.94 -27.06 -8.02
CA LYS A 849 -23.38 -27.65 -9.26
C LYS A 849 -21.86 -27.55 -9.25
N GLU A 850 -21.22 -28.61 -9.72
CA GLU A 850 -19.79 -28.86 -9.52
C GLU A 850 -18.88 -27.87 -10.25
N ARG A 851 -17.83 -27.42 -9.56
CA ARG A 851 -16.55 -27.03 -10.15
C ARG A 851 -15.39 -27.51 -9.26
N ASP A 852 -15.40 -28.79 -8.92
CA ASP A 852 -14.29 -29.48 -8.23
C ASP A 852 -13.07 -29.70 -9.15
N HIS A 853 -12.52 -28.62 -9.69
CA HIS A 853 -11.26 -28.64 -10.44
C HIS A 853 -10.01 -28.83 -9.55
N PHE A 854 -10.17 -28.84 -8.22
CA PHE A 854 -9.08 -28.94 -7.25
C PHE A 854 -8.95 -30.34 -6.60
N SER A 855 -9.77 -31.31 -7.00
CA SER A 855 -9.79 -32.66 -6.38
C SER A 855 -8.63 -33.58 -6.82
N GLU A 856 -8.00 -33.31 -7.98
CA GLU A 856 -7.06 -34.25 -8.62
C GLU A 856 -5.58 -34.11 -8.20
N TYR A 857 -5.16 -33.01 -7.58
CA TYR A 857 -3.75 -32.74 -7.31
C TYR A 857 -3.26 -33.31 -5.96
N ARG A 858 -2.96 -34.62 -5.93
CA ARG A 858 -2.14 -35.24 -4.88
C ARG A 858 -0.70 -35.50 -5.34
N PRO A 859 0.32 -35.01 -4.62
CA PRO A 859 1.70 -35.48 -4.79
C PRO A 859 1.81 -37.00 -4.51
N VAL A 860 2.24 -37.77 -5.51
CA VAL A 860 2.18 -39.25 -5.49
C VAL A 860 3.37 -39.85 -4.73
N HIS A 861 3.40 -39.75 -3.39
CA HIS A 861 4.40 -40.45 -2.55
C HIS A 861 3.83 -40.93 -1.19
N ARG A 862 2.88 -41.89 -1.21
CA ARG A 862 2.65 -42.82 -0.09
C ARG A 862 2.45 -44.25 -0.61
N ARG A 863 3.36 -45.17 -0.23
CA ARG A 863 3.21 -46.61 -0.49
C ARG A 863 1.94 -47.14 0.18
N LYS A 864 1.12 -47.89 -0.57
CA LYS A 864 -0.11 -48.52 -0.03
C LYS A 864 0.27 -49.61 0.99
N LYS A 865 -0.13 -49.49 2.25
CA LYS A 865 -0.25 -50.67 3.14
C LYS A 865 -1.50 -51.47 2.72
N PRO A 866 -1.46 -52.82 2.74
CA PRO A 866 -2.62 -53.64 2.39
C PRO A 866 -3.75 -53.50 3.42
N LYS A 867 -5.00 -53.70 2.96
CA LYS A 867 -6.19 -53.65 3.83
C LYS A 867 -6.32 -54.95 4.63
N VAL A 868 -6.09 -54.90 5.94
CA VAL A 868 -6.49 -55.98 6.86
C VAL A 868 -7.99 -55.85 7.17
N LYS A 869 -8.75 -56.94 7.04
CA LYS A 869 -10.17 -56.98 7.44
C LYS A 869 -10.27 -57.01 8.97
N LYS A 870 -11.14 -56.20 9.57
CA LYS A 870 -11.57 -56.40 10.97
C LYS A 870 -12.68 -57.46 11.02
N PRO A 871 -12.65 -58.41 11.97
CA PRO A 871 -13.81 -59.23 12.32
C PRO A 871 -14.83 -58.41 13.14
N SER A 872 -16.03 -58.97 13.33
CA SER A 872 -17.19 -58.31 13.93
C SER A 872 -17.40 -58.65 15.41
N SER A 873 -17.71 -57.61 16.21
CA SER A 873 -18.62 -57.62 17.37
C SER A 873 -18.66 -58.83 18.34
N LYS A 874 -18.39 -58.58 19.64
CA LYS A 874 -19.42 -58.48 20.70
C LYS A 874 -18.80 -58.17 22.09
N SER A 875 -19.69 -57.94 23.07
CA SER A 875 -19.54 -58.04 24.53
C SER A 875 -18.46 -57.21 25.28
N LEU A 876 -18.97 -56.30 26.13
CA LEU A 876 -18.75 -56.20 27.59
C LEU A 876 -17.31 -56.26 28.15
N GLY A 877 -16.94 -55.23 28.93
CA GLY A 877 -15.80 -55.27 29.86
C GLY A 877 -15.56 -53.92 30.56
N LYS A 878 -15.43 -53.94 31.90
CA LYS A 878 -14.86 -52.84 32.71
C LYS A 878 -13.35 -53.11 32.94
N ILE A 879 -12.72 -52.28 33.79
CA ILE A 879 -11.34 -52.32 34.31
C ILE A 879 -10.39 -51.51 33.41
N TRP A 880 -9.99 -50.27 33.75
CA TRP A 880 -9.28 -49.71 34.93
C TRP A 880 -7.83 -50.18 35.07
N GLU A 881 -6.93 -49.20 35.23
CA GLU A 881 -5.48 -49.34 35.46
C GLU A 881 -4.71 -50.08 34.33
N GLY A 882 -3.46 -49.75 34.03
CA GLY A 882 -2.56 -48.74 34.58
C GLY A 882 -1.19 -48.87 33.90
N TRP A 883 -0.14 -48.44 34.61
CA TRP A 883 1.29 -48.54 34.24
C TRP A 883 1.84 -47.56 33.21
N VAL A 884 3.02 -47.06 33.56
CA VAL A 884 3.86 -46.08 32.86
C VAL A 884 4.97 -46.82 32.11
N GLY A 885 5.37 -46.27 30.96
CA GLY A 885 6.54 -46.68 30.17
C GLY A 885 6.91 -45.60 29.18
#